data_AF-R5VA36-F1
#
_entry.id   AF-R5VA36-F1
#
_cell.length_a   1.000
_cell.length_b   1.000
_cell.length_c   1.000
_cell.angle_alpha   90.00
_cell.angle_beta   90.00
_cell.angle_gamma   90.00
#
_symmetry.space_group_name_H-M   'P 1'
#
loop_
_entity.id
_entity.type
_entity.pdbx_description
1 polymer ?
#
loop_
_entity_poly.entity_id
_entity_poly.type
_entity_poly.pdbx_seq_one_letter_code
_entity_poly.pdbx_strand_id
1 'polypeptide(L)'
;MLNYKDQKEFLNQVIEAINKGQLVLFVGSGLSKLCGLPLWKELADSLLKYCASDSNCNFSYKQLNEISNYIDDERALISIGKNILRKTYKSDDVFNSFFYKKLHVDARKNKQGTEIQKLLFGLSKIIFTTNADDILDKDLNKENVIVEKNKIGNYKSDFEHKVIHIHGSIKKPSDLVFTTADYLERYASNIFREAIKSLFSFDSKYTILFIGYGFREMQLLDFLVNVESRDSRRNKTFALNGYYSNQDDIFEVESEYYREYGVTLVSYSKDDKNYYGLVDALEYIQNEAKKKSLSQYNFINKLNKYIEDGPNKDSIRKIRNEIKFLAEQDKVFFLEKISKSGKSKEWAEQIISDKGLKKEIFSLNNLIAPDKSRQDKGKSIGTPFPGLSLLVNIDCYGTKTKEFYLEFISNIENAYLKNNDLYLNQYAYKSFLKLLFSHTDFLLENKTLNFLNSFIKFSPEPSIWMLFASFNNKVLKSLQDNKPFKFFDLMIKTLEKTRQVTYDFIEFDKSYLKFYTTNFAKNIIDYLMPIESEAFSEKRYSYDAYVVSLSQNYDLVDAHTYLKKWLGNSIRYLMDEEAIELYKTLSKSDDTFSRLTSIYIANVHFFKVGQLFIDDIQQFSSDRIYFSEIYSALKNNIQRLNSQQINSIISFINNLKYDNKYITVFCKLDLLQILQSSCLSNNDILSKINELNNFLTMNHAKIEYKKMVPLDRSKSFFISVSWERDEDSKLKNKILAMNLDEFISHLKANNSTETKFSVYQISNFFDALNSKFNLFNKSTLSKFNGVSNEFLDMLESRLINQNLNLQAKFELIKEIESLKHQPNSKTTLLNSLYFDITNEKNLDAKLVEDIFEYVNAIDVNEETPTDDYISTLACNNLFSNDEFLKVSILIQTCSKESFANFKISLEQYLEADKSDAKAAMSAHIQYLWFFDKKWTSGRLKKIFSNEIDGYNLSFHAFSFSLLYEVNFVHDLFNQGILEKLLNSNGFKSIAWKYAYLLMRNFIYSNEIIDVINVIANTSFYHNSLTLLIDYINRTKREKFNKEKFDKMLEVFMFKGNKNENIFHCGIDLIKFLNADEINSVDENFILFTFSHSNSSFYCEKLSNIIKVKSLNYHVSDEFIKEFLVHLKDCFYNEDKIKNLFNMIQDKDTKTIVLNALGNINPSLLTILKV
;
A
#
# COMPACT_ATOMS: atom_id res chain seq x y z
N MET A 1 22.83 -14.01 27.33
CA MET A 1 22.76 -12.64 27.89
C MET A 1 21.84 -11.71 27.08
N LEU A 2 20.90 -10.99 27.71
CA LEU A 2 20.08 -9.97 27.03
C LEU A 2 20.82 -8.61 27.03
N ASN A 3 21.09 -8.08 25.84
CA ASN A 3 21.73 -6.78 25.63
C ASN A 3 20.84 -5.64 26.17
N TYR A 4 21.44 -4.55 26.68
CA TYR A 4 20.72 -3.37 27.15
C TYR A 4 19.67 -2.83 26.16
N LYS A 5 19.86 -3.02 24.85
CA LYS A 5 18.89 -2.63 23.80
C LYS A 5 17.58 -3.43 23.84
N ASP A 6 17.65 -4.68 24.29
CA ASP A 6 16.53 -5.61 24.29
C ASP A 6 15.77 -5.62 25.63
N GLN A 7 16.34 -4.98 26.66
CA GLN A 7 15.74 -4.87 27.99
C GLN A 7 14.78 -3.66 28.10
N LYS A 8 13.58 -3.84 27.54
CA LYS A 8 12.54 -2.78 27.46
C LYS A 8 12.18 -2.16 28.82
N GLU A 9 12.12 -2.95 29.88
CA GLU A 9 11.76 -2.46 31.22
C GLU A 9 12.81 -1.50 31.77
N PHE A 10 14.09 -1.91 31.75
CA PHE A 10 15.23 -1.06 32.09
C PHE A 10 15.23 0.24 31.29
N LEU A 11 15.13 0.15 29.97
CA LEU A 11 15.15 1.33 29.10
C LEU A 11 13.99 2.28 29.41
N ASN A 12 12.78 1.77 29.59
CA ASN A 12 11.62 2.61 29.89
C ASN A 12 11.77 3.33 31.24
N GLN A 13 12.16 2.62 32.30
CA GLN A 13 12.32 3.22 33.63
C GLN A 13 13.45 4.25 33.69
N VAL A 14 14.61 3.95 33.08
CA VAL A 14 15.75 4.87 33.06
C VAL A 14 15.44 6.10 32.21
N ILE A 15 14.84 5.91 31.03
CA ILE A 15 14.44 7.03 30.17
C ILE A 15 13.40 7.93 30.85
N GLU A 16 12.40 7.34 31.50
CA GLU A 16 11.40 8.09 32.27
C GLU A 16 12.07 8.92 33.38
N ALA A 17 13.02 8.34 34.11
CA ALA A 17 13.77 9.02 35.15
C ALA A 17 14.65 10.15 34.61
N ILE A 18 15.33 9.95 33.48
CA ILE A 18 16.10 11.00 32.78
C ILE A 18 15.17 12.19 32.48
N ASN A 19 14.01 11.91 31.90
CA ASN A 19 13.05 12.93 31.47
C ASN A 19 12.42 13.70 32.64
N LYS A 20 12.24 13.04 33.78
CA LYS A 20 11.72 13.66 35.01
C LYS A 20 12.82 14.36 35.84
N GLY A 21 14.09 14.28 35.43
CA GLY A 21 15.22 14.75 36.25
C GLY A 21 15.38 13.96 37.56
N GLN A 22 14.91 12.72 37.58
CA GLN A 22 14.87 11.82 38.72
C GLN A 22 15.88 10.66 38.60
N LEU A 23 16.69 10.62 37.54
CA LEU A 23 17.81 9.69 37.47
C LEU A 23 18.92 10.12 38.43
N VAL A 24 19.46 9.15 39.18
CA VAL A 24 20.67 9.29 39.98
C VAL A 24 21.72 8.35 39.39
N LEU A 25 22.88 8.90 39.04
CA LEU A 25 24.01 8.09 38.56
C LEU A 25 24.96 7.84 39.72
N PHE A 26 25.27 6.57 39.97
CA PHE A 26 26.44 6.19 40.75
C PHE A 26 27.55 5.87 39.76
N VAL A 27 28.64 6.64 39.81
CA VAL A 27 29.81 6.53 38.94
C VAL A 27 30.99 5.92 39.69
N GLY A 28 31.52 4.82 39.17
CA GLY A 28 32.66 4.10 39.73
C GLY A 28 33.94 4.29 38.91
N SER A 29 35.01 3.62 39.32
CA SER A 29 36.36 3.81 38.75
C SER A 29 36.51 3.32 37.32
N GLY A 30 35.57 2.49 36.82
CA GLY A 30 35.56 2.01 35.43
C GLY A 30 35.47 3.12 34.38
N LEU A 31 34.81 4.25 34.69
CA LEU A 31 34.76 5.40 33.79
C LEU A 31 36.07 6.20 33.80
N SER A 32 36.70 6.37 34.97
CA SER A 32 38.01 7.01 35.11
C SER A 32 39.10 6.21 34.39
N LYS A 33 38.97 4.89 34.30
CA LYS A 33 39.86 4.03 33.52
C LYS A 33 39.89 4.38 32.03
N LEU A 34 38.75 4.76 31.46
CA LEU A 34 38.66 5.24 30.08
C LEU A 34 39.50 6.52 29.89
N CYS A 35 39.60 7.36 30.92
CA CYS A 35 40.41 8.57 30.92
C CYS A 35 41.90 8.34 31.20
N GLY A 36 42.36 7.08 31.28
CA GLY A 36 43.75 6.71 31.54
C GLY A 36 44.14 6.63 33.02
N LEU A 37 43.17 6.69 33.94
CA LEU A 37 43.41 6.56 35.38
C LEU A 37 43.46 5.09 35.83
N PRO A 38 44.16 4.79 36.94
CA PRO A 38 44.25 3.42 37.44
C PRO A 38 42.95 2.95 38.10
N LEU A 39 42.65 1.65 37.98
CA LEU A 39 41.69 0.98 38.86
C LEU A 39 42.28 0.79 40.27
N TRP A 40 41.45 0.47 41.27
CA TRP A 40 41.88 0.28 42.66
C TRP A 40 43.07 -0.67 42.84
N LYS A 41 43.02 -1.84 42.18
CA LYS A 41 44.10 -2.83 42.23
C LYS A 41 45.41 -2.29 41.64
N GLU A 42 45.31 -1.63 40.49
CA GLU A 42 46.47 -1.02 39.82
C GLU A 42 47.08 0.12 40.66
N LEU A 43 46.24 0.88 41.37
CA LEU A 43 46.67 1.94 42.28
C LEU A 43 47.38 1.35 43.52
N ALA A 44 46.81 0.33 44.14
CA ALA A 44 47.38 -0.38 45.29
C ALA A 44 48.73 -1.02 44.95
N ASP A 45 48.80 -1.75 43.83
CA ASP A 45 50.03 -2.36 43.33
C ASP A 45 51.09 -1.29 43.02
N SER A 46 50.68 -0.18 42.40
CA SER A 46 51.60 0.93 42.10
C SER A 46 52.16 1.59 43.36
N LEU A 47 51.35 1.70 44.42
CA LEU A 47 51.78 2.28 45.70
C LEU A 47 52.80 1.37 46.39
N LEU A 48 52.55 0.06 46.44
CA LEU A 48 53.48 -0.89 47.05
C LEU A 48 54.78 -0.99 46.25
N LYS A 49 54.71 -0.98 44.91
CA LYS A 49 55.89 -0.91 44.05
C LYS A 49 56.69 0.37 44.29
N TYR A 50 56.01 1.49 44.45
CA TYR A 50 56.66 2.75 44.82
C TYR A 50 57.40 2.63 46.16
N CYS A 51 56.75 2.07 47.19
CA CYS A 51 57.38 1.81 48.48
C CYS A 51 58.59 0.87 48.36
N ALA A 52 58.53 -0.16 47.50
CA ALA A 52 59.62 -1.12 47.33
C ALA A 52 60.81 -0.56 46.53
N SER A 53 60.55 0.42 45.66
CA SER A 53 61.57 1.11 44.86
C SER A 53 62.26 2.25 45.61
N ASP A 54 61.66 2.77 46.67
CA ASP A 54 62.22 3.88 47.43
C ASP A 54 63.27 3.37 48.43
N SER A 55 64.53 3.77 48.24
CA SER A 55 65.65 3.33 49.09
C SER A 55 65.52 3.76 50.57
N ASN A 56 64.65 4.72 50.89
CA ASN A 56 64.38 5.13 52.26
C ASN A 56 63.35 4.24 52.96
N CYS A 57 62.54 3.51 52.20
CA CYS A 57 61.57 2.59 52.75
C CYS A 57 62.24 1.25 53.08
N ASN A 58 62.08 0.78 54.31
CA ASN A 58 62.49 -0.57 54.70
C ASN A 58 61.46 -1.61 54.21
N PHE A 59 61.25 -1.67 52.90
CA PHE A 59 60.30 -2.53 52.23
C PHE A 59 60.90 -3.04 50.92
N SER A 60 61.04 -4.36 50.77
CA SER A 60 61.69 -5.00 49.62
C SER A 60 60.68 -5.57 48.62
N TYR A 61 61.12 -5.79 47.39
CA TYR A 61 60.32 -6.49 46.37
C TYR A 61 59.89 -7.91 46.78
N LYS A 62 60.67 -8.59 47.64
CA LYS A 62 60.28 -9.89 48.20
C LYS A 62 59.04 -9.75 49.09
N GLN A 63 59.04 -8.77 50.00
CA GLN A 63 57.91 -8.49 50.89
C GLN A 63 56.68 -8.01 50.11
N LEU A 64 56.89 -7.24 49.03
CA LEU A 64 55.81 -6.88 48.10
C LEU A 64 55.13 -8.13 47.54
N ASN A 65 55.90 -9.06 46.96
CA ASN A 65 55.35 -10.27 46.36
C ASN A 65 54.65 -11.16 47.40
N GLU A 66 55.20 -11.27 48.61
CA GLU A 66 54.54 -12.00 49.70
C GLU A 66 53.19 -11.34 50.04
N ILE A 67 53.16 -10.05 50.31
CA ILE A 67 51.94 -9.33 50.70
C ILE A 67 50.87 -9.39 49.60
N SER A 68 51.24 -9.14 48.34
CA SER A 68 50.30 -9.18 47.21
C SER A 68 49.73 -10.57 46.92
N ASN A 69 50.42 -11.64 47.33
CA ASN A 69 49.91 -13.02 47.20
C ASN A 69 48.98 -13.41 48.36
N TYR A 70 49.16 -12.84 49.56
CA TYR A 70 48.37 -13.18 50.74
C TYR A 70 47.13 -12.28 50.94
N ILE A 71 47.16 -11.05 50.45
CA ILE A 71 46.10 -10.06 50.66
C ILE A 71 45.48 -9.69 49.31
N ASP A 72 44.23 -10.10 49.10
CA ASP A 72 43.45 -9.77 47.88
C ASP A 72 42.55 -8.52 48.05
N ASP A 73 42.57 -7.84 49.21
CA ASP A 73 41.82 -6.60 49.43
C ASP A 73 42.68 -5.35 49.16
N GLU A 74 42.25 -4.54 48.19
CA GLU A 74 43.00 -3.38 47.71
C GLU A 74 43.16 -2.29 48.78
N ARG A 75 42.18 -2.14 49.70
CA ARG A 75 42.24 -1.13 50.77
C ARG A 75 43.23 -1.51 51.83
N ALA A 76 43.33 -2.79 52.17
CA ALA A 76 44.34 -3.32 53.08
C ALA A 76 45.74 -3.07 52.50
N LEU A 77 45.94 -3.35 51.20
CA LEU A 77 47.19 -3.07 50.50
C LEU A 77 47.53 -1.57 50.51
N ILE A 78 46.56 -0.69 50.24
CA ILE A 78 46.75 0.77 50.31
C ILE A 78 47.08 1.22 51.74
N SER A 79 46.42 0.64 52.75
CA SER A 79 46.68 0.94 54.17
C SER A 79 48.10 0.55 54.58
N ILE A 80 48.60 -0.59 54.09
CA ILE A 80 49.98 -1.03 54.28
C ILE A 80 50.94 -0.02 53.64
N GLY A 81 50.73 0.32 52.36
CA GLY A 81 51.57 1.30 51.65
C GLY A 81 51.60 2.66 52.35
N LYS A 82 50.43 3.19 52.76
CA LYS A 82 50.33 4.43 53.53
C LYS A 82 51.12 4.36 54.84
N ASN A 83 50.98 3.26 55.58
CA ASN A 83 51.69 3.07 56.85
C ASN A 83 53.21 2.95 56.67
N ILE A 84 53.70 2.32 55.59
CA ILE A 84 55.12 2.28 55.26
C ILE A 84 55.64 3.70 55.04
N LEU A 85 55.01 4.46 54.14
CA LEU A 85 55.41 5.84 53.85
C LEU A 85 55.34 6.74 55.08
N ARG A 86 54.25 6.65 55.88
CA ARG A 86 54.10 7.44 57.10
C ARG A 86 55.17 7.10 58.15
N LYS A 87 55.55 5.82 58.29
CA LYS A 87 56.62 5.42 59.21
C LYS A 87 57.99 5.97 58.78
N THR A 88 58.25 5.96 57.47
CA THR A 88 59.50 6.46 56.86
C THR A 88 59.60 7.98 56.94
N TYR A 89 58.58 8.72 56.51
CA TYR A 89 58.62 10.17 56.32
C TYR A 89 57.98 10.98 57.45
N LYS A 90 57.35 10.32 58.43
CA LYS A 90 56.64 10.95 59.56
C LYS A 90 55.50 11.91 59.15
N SER A 91 55.04 11.82 57.91
CA SER A 91 53.94 12.62 57.34
C SER A 91 53.16 11.79 56.31
N ASP A 92 51.93 12.20 56.03
CA ASP A 92 51.10 11.68 54.94
C ASP A 92 51.38 12.39 53.59
N ASP A 93 52.25 13.41 53.55
CA ASP A 93 52.48 14.23 52.35
C ASP A 93 52.97 13.43 51.15
N VAL A 94 53.88 12.46 51.36
CA VAL A 94 54.40 11.61 50.27
C VAL A 94 53.29 10.72 49.70
N PHE A 95 52.43 10.18 50.57
CA PHE A 95 51.27 9.41 50.17
C PHE A 95 50.27 10.29 49.38
N ASN A 96 49.94 11.47 49.90
CA ASN A 96 49.03 12.42 49.25
C ASN A 96 49.57 12.88 47.89
N SER A 97 50.86 13.16 47.78
CA SER A 97 51.54 13.52 46.54
C SER A 97 51.50 12.38 45.51
N PHE A 98 51.74 11.13 45.96
CA PHE A 98 51.61 9.96 45.12
C PHE A 98 50.19 9.81 44.57
N PHE A 99 49.17 9.91 45.43
CA PHE A 99 47.76 9.83 45.06
C PHE A 99 47.38 10.93 44.08
N TYR A 100 47.75 12.18 44.38
CA TYR A 100 47.52 13.31 43.48
C TYR A 100 48.15 13.05 42.11
N LYS A 101 49.41 12.62 42.05
CA LYS A 101 50.11 12.33 40.79
C LYS A 101 49.47 11.20 39.99
N LYS A 102 48.90 10.20 40.66
CA LYS A 102 48.31 9.02 40.00
C LYS A 102 46.85 9.20 39.57
N LEU A 103 46.10 10.06 40.27
CA LEU A 103 44.67 10.24 40.05
C LEU A 103 44.31 11.60 39.46
N HIS A 104 45.22 12.58 39.47
CA HIS A 104 44.98 13.86 38.81
C HIS A 104 45.29 13.77 37.33
N VAL A 105 44.35 14.28 36.52
CA VAL A 105 44.56 14.50 35.09
C VAL A 105 44.18 15.94 34.76
N ASP A 106 45.02 16.63 33.97
CA ASP A 106 44.67 17.96 33.49
C ASP A 106 43.44 17.87 32.58
N ALA A 107 42.27 18.17 33.15
CA ALA A 107 40.98 18.06 32.50
C ALA A 107 40.86 18.96 31.26
N ARG A 108 41.73 19.98 31.09
CA ARG A 108 41.79 20.79 29.86
C ARG A 108 42.44 20.06 28.69
N LYS A 109 43.30 19.07 28.98
CA LYS A 109 44.02 18.28 27.98
C LYS A 109 43.38 16.91 27.73
N ASN A 110 42.54 16.44 28.64
CA ASN A 110 41.80 15.19 28.48
C ASN A 110 40.45 15.40 27.78
N LYS A 111 40.47 15.30 26.44
CA LYS A 111 39.26 15.41 25.60
C LYS A 111 38.21 14.36 25.97
N GLN A 112 38.64 13.12 26.18
CA GLN A 112 37.77 12.01 26.50
C GLN A 112 37.04 12.18 27.84
N GLY A 113 37.75 12.63 28.88
CA GLY A 113 37.11 12.96 30.16
C GLY A 113 36.06 14.06 30.03
N THR A 114 36.30 15.04 29.16
CA THR A 114 35.31 16.10 28.88
C THR A 114 34.07 15.56 28.16
N GLU A 115 34.24 14.62 27.23
CA GLU A 115 33.12 14.00 26.51
C GLU A 115 32.28 13.11 27.43
N ILE A 116 32.92 12.28 28.24
CA ILE A 116 32.26 11.45 29.25
C ILE A 116 31.48 12.33 30.23
N GLN A 117 32.11 13.38 30.75
CA GLN A 117 31.45 14.32 31.66
C GLN A 117 30.18 14.92 31.05
N LYS A 118 30.25 15.41 29.80
CA LYS A 118 29.08 15.94 29.08
C LYS A 118 27.98 14.90 28.89
N LEU A 119 28.36 13.67 28.58
CA LEU A 119 27.42 12.56 28.42
C LEU A 119 26.67 12.28 29.72
N LEU A 120 27.40 12.18 30.84
CA LEU A 120 26.82 11.93 32.17
C LEU A 120 25.90 13.05 32.61
N PHE A 121 26.30 14.32 32.45
CA PHE A 121 25.42 15.46 32.77
C PHE A 121 24.22 15.60 31.84
N GLY A 122 24.32 15.09 30.61
CA GLY A 122 23.18 15.00 29.71
C GLY A 122 22.17 13.91 30.11
N LEU A 123 22.56 12.96 30.96
CA LEU A 123 21.70 11.89 31.46
C LEU A 123 21.13 12.21 32.85
N SER A 124 21.94 12.77 33.74
CA SER A 124 21.54 13.01 35.13
C SER A 124 22.04 14.34 35.66
N LYS A 125 21.20 14.97 36.48
CA LYS A 125 21.54 16.14 37.29
C LYS A 125 22.13 15.77 38.65
N ILE A 126 22.07 14.50 39.04
CA ILE A 126 22.48 13.99 40.34
C ILE A 126 23.50 12.88 40.12
N ILE A 127 24.75 13.13 40.49
CA ILE A 127 25.85 12.17 40.31
C ILE A 127 26.51 11.92 41.65
N PHE A 128 26.51 10.67 42.09
CA PHE A 128 27.34 10.17 43.18
C PHE A 128 28.55 9.47 42.60
N THR A 129 29.72 9.66 43.20
CA THR A 129 30.94 9.02 42.74
C THR A 129 31.81 8.55 43.90
N THR A 130 32.41 7.37 43.74
CA THR A 130 33.49 6.84 44.60
C THR A 130 34.88 7.25 44.08
N ASN A 131 34.94 7.93 42.94
CA ASN A 131 36.20 8.35 42.36
C ASN A 131 36.71 9.60 43.08
N ALA A 132 38.01 9.60 43.41
CA ALA A 132 38.68 10.74 44.02
C ALA A 132 39.33 11.69 43.00
N ASP A 133 39.36 11.33 41.73
CA ASP A 133 39.82 12.21 40.66
C ASP A 133 38.88 13.40 40.43
N ASP A 134 39.35 14.37 39.66
CA ASP A 134 38.65 15.63 39.41
C ASP A 134 38.07 15.76 38.00
N ILE A 135 37.86 14.64 37.29
CA ILE A 135 37.33 14.65 35.91
C ILE A 135 35.92 15.23 35.89
N LEU A 136 35.08 14.88 36.87
CA LEU A 136 33.68 15.32 36.93
C LEU A 136 33.51 16.75 37.46
N ASP A 137 34.53 17.31 38.10
CA ASP A 137 34.49 18.66 38.71
C ASP A 137 34.58 19.79 37.68
N LYS A 138 35.07 19.49 36.48
CA LYS A 138 35.44 20.50 35.48
C LYS A 138 34.24 21.39 35.13
N ASP A 139 34.48 22.69 35.05
CA ASP A 139 33.48 23.72 34.69
C ASP A 139 32.27 23.81 35.65
N LEU A 140 32.30 23.12 36.81
CA LEU A 140 31.30 23.26 37.86
C LEU A 140 31.69 24.33 38.88
N ASN A 141 30.69 25.05 39.39
CA ASN A 141 30.86 25.90 40.57
C ASN A 141 31.22 25.03 41.78
N LYS A 142 32.04 25.56 42.70
CA LYS A 142 32.44 24.87 43.94
C LYS A 142 31.26 24.39 44.78
N GLU A 143 30.13 25.10 44.73
CA GLU A 143 28.90 24.72 45.45
C GLU A 143 28.21 23.47 44.86
N ASN A 144 28.51 23.12 43.61
CA ASN A 144 27.95 21.96 42.91
C ASN A 144 28.79 20.69 43.08
N VAL A 145 29.95 20.80 43.74
CA VAL A 145 30.83 19.67 44.06
C VAL A 145 30.85 19.49 45.58
N ILE A 146 30.30 18.38 46.06
CA ILE A 146 30.22 18.05 47.49
C ILE A 146 31.25 16.98 47.81
N VAL A 147 32.31 17.38 48.54
CA VAL A 147 33.41 16.48 48.95
C VAL A 147 33.40 16.22 50.46
N GLU A 148 32.92 17.20 51.24
CA GLU A 148 33.12 17.21 52.70
C GLU A 148 32.27 16.16 53.42
N LYS A 149 32.90 15.36 54.29
CA LYS A 149 32.23 14.26 55.01
C LYS A 149 30.92 14.71 55.69
N ASN A 150 30.94 15.88 56.34
CA ASN A 150 29.81 16.42 57.13
C ASN A 150 28.68 16.98 56.27
N LYS A 151 28.94 17.42 55.04
CA LYS A 151 27.92 17.98 54.14
C LYS A 151 27.10 16.89 53.45
N ILE A 152 27.70 15.73 53.22
CA ILE A 152 27.03 14.58 52.60
C ILE A 152 25.95 14.01 53.53
N GLY A 153 26.20 13.97 54.84
CA GLY A 153 25.25 13.44 55.82
C GLY A 153 24.06 14.36 56.13
N ASN A 154 24.23 15.68 56.10
CA ASN A 154 23.20 16.64 56.53
C ASN A 154 22.24 17.11 55.43
N TYR A 155 22.19 16.39 54.31
CA TYR A 155 21.54 16.89 53.10
C TYR A 155 20.06 16.51 53.05
N LYS A 156 19.15 17.46 53.30
CA LYS A 156 17.72 17.17 53.53
C LYS A 156 16.72 17.46 52.39
N SER A 157 17.08 18.08 51.26
CA SER A 157 16.03 18.29 50.22
C SER A 157 16.40 18.62 48.76
N ASP A 158 17.65 18.80 48.32
CA ASP A 158 17.83 19.10 46.87
C ASP A 158 19.18 18.72 46.25
N PHE A 159 19.32 17.45 45.86
CA PHE A 159 20.55 16.92 45.22
C PHE A 159 20.73 17.37 43.77
N GLU A 160 19.79 18.18 43.25
CA GLU A 160 19.76 18.58 41.86
C GLU A 160 20.99 19.43 41.48
N HIS A 161 21.58 19.11 40.32
CA HIS A 161 22.79 19.75 39.78
C HIS A 161 24.06 19.58 40.63
N LYS A 162 24.20 18.44 41.33
CA LYS A 162 25.36 18.15 42.20
C LYS A 162 26.15 16.92 41.75
N VAL A 163 27.47 17.00 41.95
CA VAL A 163 28.39 15.86 41.99
C VAL A 163 28.83 15.65 43.43
N ILE A 164 28.58 14.46 43.96
CA ILE A 164 28.87 14.09 45.35
C ILE A 164 29.97 13.02 45.39
N HIS A 165 31.13 13.39 45.95
CA HIS A 165 32.28 12.50 46.10
C HIS A 165 32.21 11.76 47.44
N ILE A 166 31.71 10.53 47.43
CA ILE A 166 31.54 9.71 48.63
C ILE A 166 32.89 9.37 49.26
N HIS A 167 33.92 9.13 48.44
CA HIS A 167 35.27 8.80 48.90
C HIS A 167 36.22 10.00 48.94
N GLY A 168 35.67 11.21 48.92
CA GLY A 168 36.47 12.44 48.93
C GLY A 168 37.11 12.75 47.57
N SER A 169 38.03 13.71 47.56
CA SER A 169 38.72 14.18 46.36
C SER A 169 40.20 14.38 46.64
N ILE A 170 41.07 14.12 45.66
CA ILE A 170 42.51 14.38 45.76
C ILE A 170 42.84 15.86 45.96
N LYS A 171 41.91 16.77 45.64
CA LYS A 171 42.03 18.20 45.95
C LYS A 171 41.89 18.51 47.44
N LYS A 172 41.30 17.60 48.21
CA LYS A 172 41.13 17.69 49.66
C LYS A 172 41.49 16.35 50.33
N PRO A 173 42.79 16.03 50.46
CA PRO A 173 43.25 14.72 50.91
C PRO A 173 42.71 14.26 52.27
N SER A 174 42.35 15.19 53.17
CA SER A 174 41.80 14.86 54.49
C SER A 174 40.43 14.20 54.46
N ASP A 175 39.70 14.30 53.34
CA ASP A 175 38.38 13.68 53.15
C ASP A 175 38.45 12.37 52.35
N LEU A 176 39.64 11.94 51.90
CA LEU A 176 39.82 10.72 51.12
C LEU A 176 39.44 9.47 51.91
N VAL A 177 38.81 8.51 51.24
CA VAL A 177 38.39 7.22 51.81
C VAL A 177 39.02 6.07 51.02
N PHE A 178 40.28 5.73 51.33
CA PHE A 178 41.04 4.69 50.62
C PHE A 178 41.71 3.65 51.53
N THR A 179 41.88 3.95 52.82
CA THR A 179 42.37 2.95 53.78
C THR A 179 41.20 2.20 54.43
N THR A 180 41.49 1.03 54.99
CA THR A 180 40.50 0.24 55.75
C THR A 180 39.90 1.05 56.90
N ALA A 181 40.72 1.87 57.58
CA ALA A 181 40.26 2.73 58.67
C ALA A 181 39.31 3.84 58.18
N ASP A 182 39.66 4.53 57.09
CA ASP A 182 38.80 5.58 56.52
C ASP A 182 37.45 5.00 56.08
N TYR A 183 37.47 3.79 55.51
CA TYR A 183 36.27 3.09 55.04
C TYR A 183 35.36 2.72 56.22
N LEU A 184 35.91 2.15 57.29
CA LEU A 184 35.15 1.83 58.50
C LEU A 184 34.54 3.08 59.14
N GLU A 185 35.31 4.16 59.26
CA GLU A 185 34.83 5.43 59.81
C GLU A 185 33.67 6.00 58.98
N ARG A 186 33.84 6.07 57.66
CA ARG A 186 32.83 6.62 56.75
C ARG A 186 31.53 5.83 56.81
N TYR A 187 31.63 4.52 56.65
CA TYR A 187 30.46 3.66 56.51
C TYR A 187 29.85 3.29 57.86
N ALA A 188 30.48 3.57 59.01
CA ALA A 188 29.87 3.46 60.33
C ALA A 188 29.03 4.68 60.74
N SER A 189 29.19 5.83 60.07
CA SER A 189 28.48 7.07 60.40
C SER A 189 26.98 6.98 60.13
N ASN A 190 26.16 7.01 61.19
CA ASN A 190 24.69 6.94 61.08
C ASN A 190 24.11 8.03 60.19
N ILE A 191 24.63 9.25 60.26
CA ILE A 191 24.18 10.38 59.45
C ILE A 191 24.40 10.09 57.95
N PHE A 192 25.58 9.57 57.61
CA PHE A 192 25.87 9.16 56.23
C PHE A 192 24.98 7.99 55.78
N ARG A 193 24.79 6.99 56.65
CA ARG A 193 23.92 5.84 56.37
C ARG A 193 22.47 6.27 56.09
N GLU A 194 21.89 7.12 56.92
CA GLU A 194 20.52 7.62 56.75
C GLU A 194 20.36 8.42 55.46
N ALA A 195 21.33 9.29 55.14
CA ALA A 195 21.32 10.06 53.89
C ALA A 195 21.33 9.14 52.66
N ILE A 196 22.22 8.14 52.63
CA ILE A 196 22.31 7.18 51.51
C ILE A 196 21.06 6.28 51.45
N LYS A 197 20.59 5.74 52.59
CA LYS A 197 19.37 4.90 52.65
C LYS A 197 18.13 5.61 52.13
N SER A 198 18.00 6.93 52.34
CA SER A 198 16.86 7.70 51.85
C SER A 198 16.72 7.65 50.32
N LEU A 199 17.83 7.61 49.57
CA LEU A 199 17.84 7.54 48.11
C LEU A 199 17.27 6.22 47.60
N PHE A 200 17.56 5.13 48.31
CA PHE A 200 17.18 3.76 47.97
C PHE A 200 15.85 3.33 48.59
N SER A 201 15.17 4.22 49.34
CA SER A 201 13.88 3.90 49.95
C SER A 201 12.81 3.57 48.91
N PHE A 202 11.86 2.70 49.27
CA PHE A 202 10.79 2.27 48.36
C PHE A 202 9.94 3.44 47.84
N ASP A 203 9.67 4.43 48.69
CA ASP A 203 8.91 5.64 48.35
C ASP A 203 9.75 6.70 47.62
N SER A 204 11.01 6.39 47.30
CA SER A 204 11.89 7.29 46.58
C SER A 204 11.37 7.54 45.17
N LYS A 205 11.37 8.83 44.78
CA LYS A 205 11.10 9.26 43.41
C LYS A 205 12.26 8.94 42.45
N TYR A 206 13.42 8.55 42.98
CA TYR A 206 14.63 8.40 42.19
C TYR A 206 14.74 7.00 41.57
N THR A 207 15.28 6.95 40.35
CA THR A 207 15.77 5.73 39.71
C THR A 207 17.28 5.77 39.75
N ILE A 208 17.92 4.66 40.10
CA ILE A 208 19.35 4.63 40.38
C ILE A 208 20.04 3.74 39.35
N LEU A 209 21.11 4.26 38.75
CA LEU A 209 21.91 3.55 37.76
C LEU A 209 23.39 3.57 38.17
N PHE A 210 23.93 2.39 38.48
CA PHE A 210 25.35 2.16 38.72
C PHE A 210 26.08 1.94 37.39
N ILE A 211 27.16 2.69 37.18
CA ILE A 211 28.00 2.61 35.98
C ILE A 211 29.48 2.59 36.33
N GLY A 212 30.24 1.70 35.70
CA GLY A 212 31.66 1.54 35.98
C GLY A 212 31.97 1.01 37.39
N TYR A 213 31.00 0.33 38.01
CA TYR A 213 31.16 -0.38 39.30
C TYR A 213 31.51 -1.84 39.06
N GLY A 214 32.48 -2.34 39.82
CA GLY A 214 32.80 -3.76 39.86
C GLY A 214 32.24 -4.43 41.11
N PHE A 215 32.17 -5.77 41.09
CA PHE A 215 31.82 -6.63 42.23
C PHE A 215 32.63 -6.32 43.51
N ARG A 216 33.81 -5.72 43.39
CA ARG A 216 34.68 -5.40 44.54
C ARG A 216 34.31 -4.11 45.29
N GLU A 217 33.48 -3.24 44.70
CA GLU A 217 33.00 -1.98 45.33
C GLU A 217 31.64 -2.15 46.07
N MET A 218 31.33 -3.39 46.48
CA MET A 218 30.00 -3.87 46.87
C MET A 218 29.41 -3.37 48.20
N GLN A 219 30.17 -2.68 49.07
CA GLN A 219 29.62 -2.25 50.38
C GLN A 219 28.57 -1.13 50.31
N LEU A 220 28.40 -0.47 49.16
CA LEU A 220 27.24 0.41 48.95
C LEU A 220 25.93 -0.39 48.83
N LEU A 221 26.00 -1.66 48.44
CA LEU A 221 24.84 -2.56 48.37
C LEU A 221 24.38 -3.02 49.77
N ASP A 222 25.24 -3.02 50.79
CA ASP A 222 24.84 -3.31 52.19
C ASP A 222 23.78 -2.33 52.71
N PHE A 223 23.71 -1.13 52.12
CA PHE A 223 22.65 -0.16 52.41
C PHE A 223 21.31 -0.52 51.76
N LEU A 224 21.31 -1.36 50.73
CA LEU A 224 20.12 -1.89 50.04
C LEU A 224 19.51 -3.10 50.76
N VAL A 225 20.31 -3.85 51.54
CA VAL A 225 19.92 -5.12 52.21
C VAL A 225 18.73 -4.97 53.18
N ASN A 226 18.35 -3.73 53.56
CA ASN A 226 17.20 -3.47 54.42
C ASN A 226 15.99 -2.86 53.70
N VAL A 227 16.03 -2.70 52.37
CA VAL A 227 14.91 -2.21 51.58
C VAL A 227 14.10 -3.42 51.13
N GLU A 228 13.09 -3.79 51.94
CA GLU A 228 12.20 -4.93 51.69
C GLU A 228 11.74 -4.99 50.22
N SER A 229 12.18 -6.02 49.47
CA SER A 229 11.71 -6.26 48.10
C SER A 229 11.30 -7.72 47.91
N ARG A 230 10.06 -8.03 48.30
CA ARG A 230 9.33 -9.24 47.84
C ARG A 230 8.51 -9.00 46.56
N ASP A 231 8.58 -7.83 45.93
CA ASP A 231 7.88 -7.55 44.68
C ASP A 231 8.86 -7.05 43.60
N SER A 232 9.29 -7.97 42.75
CA SER A 232 10.22 -7.73 41.63
C SER A 232 9.69 -6.73 40.60
N ARG A 233 8.40 -6.40 40.62
CA ARG A 233 7.71 -5.51 39.67
C ARG A 233 7.91 -4.01 39.93
N ARG A 234 8.65 -3.62 40.98
CA ARG A 234 8.91 -2.21 41.34
C ARG A 234 10.40 -1.86 41.48
N ASN A 235 11.30 -2.71 40.98
CA ASN A 235 12.73 -2.42 41.10
C ASN A 235 13.13 -1.21 40.25
N LYS A 236 13.72 -0.18 40.90
CA LYS A 236 14.22 1.07 40.27
C LYS A 236 15.74 1.21 40.34
N THR A 237 16.44 0.15 40.73
CA THR A 237 17.90 0.15 40.89
C THR A 237 18.54 -0.77 39.87
N PHE A 238 19.44 -0.23 39.06
CA PHE A 238 20.06 -0.93 37.93
C PHE A 238 21.58 -0.81 37.98
N ALA A 239 22.28 -1.84 37.51
CA ALA A 239 23.72 -1.81 37.30
C ALA A 239 24.03 -2.14 35.83
N LEU A 240 24.80 -1.29 35.15
CA LEU A 240 25.18 -1.49 33.75
C LEU A 240 26.63 -1.95 33.65
N ASN A 241 26.82 -3.25 33.38
CA ASN A 241 28.12 -3.91 33.35
C ASN A 241 28.43 -4.55 31.99
N GLY A 242 29.73 -4.66 31.69
CA GLY A 242 30.21 -5.18 30.42
C GLY A 242 30.70 -6.62 30.53
N TYR A 243 30.29 -7.47 29.59
CA TYR A 243 30.73 -8.87 29.50
C TYR A 243 31.19 -9.19 28.07
N TYR A 244 32.10 -10.15 27.94
CA TYR A 244 32.42 -10.77 26.65
C TYR A 244 31.34 -11.79 26.28
N SER A 245 31.17 -12.05 24.98
CA SER A 245 30.17 -13.00 24.45
C SER A 245 30.26 -14.41 25.05
N ASN A 246 31.43 -14.82 25.56
CA ASN A 246 31.67 -16.13 26.17
C ASN A 246 31.53 -16.15 27.70
N GLN A 247 30.99 -15.08 28.31
CA GLN A 247 30.87 -14.92 29.76
C GLN A 247 29.40 -14.98 30.24
N ASP A 248 28.54 -15.68 29.52
CA ASP A 248 27.13 -15.87 29.91
C ASP A 248 27.00 -16.46 31.32
N ASP A 249 27.80 -17.49 31.64
CA ASP A 249 27.80 -18.14 32.96
C ASP A 249 28.16 -17.17 34.10
N ILE A 250 29.10 -16.25 33.84
CA ILE A 250 29.53 -15.24 34.83
C ILE A 250 28.41 -14.20 35.01
N PHE A 251 27.78 -13.76 33.91
CA PHE A 251 26.66 -12.84 33.96
C PHE A 251 25.49 -13.43 34.74
N GLU A 252 25.16 -14.71 34.55
CA GLU A 252 24.06 -15.36 35.27
C GLU A 252 24.31 -15.39 36.78
N VAL A 253 25.49 -15.84 37.20
CA VAL A 253 25.88 -15.89 38.63
C VAL A 253 25.90 -14.50 39.25
N GLU A 254 26.47 -13.50 38.56
CA GLU A 254 26.45 -12.12 39.06
C GLU A 254 25.02 -11.55 39.09
N SER A 255 24.19 -11.84 38.09
CA SER A 255 22.80 -11.36 38.03
C SER A 255 21.98 -11.85 39.22
N GLU A 256 22.15 -13.11 39.61
CA GLU A 256 21.52 -13.67 40.82
C GLU A 256 22.00 -12.94 42.07
N TYR A 257 23.30 -12.75 42.21
CA TYR A 257 23.88 -12.02 43.33
C TYR A 257 23.32 -10.58 43.43
N TYR A 258 23.37 -9.78 42.36
CA TYR A 258 22.86 -8.41 42.37
C TYR A 258 21.35 -8.35 42.69
N ARG A 259 20.59 -9.37 42.27
CA ARG A 259 19.16 -9.47 42.55
C ARG A 259 18.85 -9.66 44.03
N GLU A 260 19.70 -10.37 44.79
CA GLU A 260 19.56 -10.50 46.25
C GLU A 260 19.65 -9.14 46.97
N TYR A 261 20.36 -8.17 46.38
CA TYR A 261 20.49 -6.80 46.87
C TYR A 261 19.46 -5.83 46.25
N GLY A 262 18.47 -6.35 45.52
CA GLY A 262 17.46 -5.53 44.85
C GLY A 262 18.02 -4.70 43.69
N VAL A 263 19.08 -5.16 43.02
CA VAL A 263 19.67 -4.49 41.84
C VAL A 263 19.49 -5.35 40.60
N THR A 264 18.92 -4.76 39.55
CA THR A 264 18.81 -5.44 38.26
C THR A 264 20.08 -5.22 37.44
N LEU A 265 20.80 -6.31 37.16
CA LEU A 265 22.01 -6.29 36.34
C LEU A 265 21.68 -6.25 34.85
N VAL A 266 22.24 -5.26 34.15
CA VAL A 266 22.05 -4.99 32.73
C VAL A 266 23.40 -5.08 32.04
N SER A 267 23.42 -5.70 30.86
CA SER A 267 24.66 -6.04 30.17
C SER A 267 24.91 -5.21 28.91
N TYR A 268 26.19 -4.94 28.61
CA TYR A 268 26.66 -4.48 27.30
C TYR A 268 27.84 -5.32 26.81
N SER A 269 28.06 -5.41 25.49
CA SER A 269 29.16 -6.20 24.92
C SER A 269 30.50 -5.48 25.06
N LYS A 270 31.52 -6.24 25.48
CA LYS A 270 32.93 -5.82 25.51
C LYS A 270 33.74 -6.34 24.32
N ASP A 271 33.14 -7.09 23.41
CA ASP A 271 33.87 -7.83 22.37
C ASP A 271 34.62 -6.89 21.41
N ASP A 272 33.94 -5.85 20.90
CA ASP A 272 34.51 -4.97 19.87
C ASP A 272 35.36 -3.83 20.45
N LYS A 273 34.93 -3.26 21.59
CA LYS A 273 35.48 -2.00 22.13
C LYS A 273 35.88 -2.07 23.61
N ASN A 274 35.84 -3.25 24.22
CA ASN A 274 36.14 -3.43 25.64
C ASN A 274 35.33 -2.43 26.51
N TYR A 275 35.96 -1.72 27.45
CA TYR A 275 35.29 -0.74 28.31
C TYR A 275 34.60 0.42 27.57
N TYR A 276 35.02 0.75 26.34
CA TYR A 276 34.36 1.82 25.56
C TYR A 276 32.93 1.48 25.15
N GLY A 277 32.54 0.20 25.16
CA GLY A 277 31.14 -0.20 24.96
C GLY A 277 30.16 0.44 25.95
N LEU A 278 30.65 0.88 27.12
CA LEU A 278 29.86 1.66 28.09
C LEU A 278 29.44 3.01 27.52
N VAL A 279 30.32 3.69 26.79
CA VAL A 279 30.02 5.00 26.17
C VAL A 279 28.92 4.84 25.13
N ASP A 280 29.04 3.82 24.26
CA ASP A 280 28.02 3.51 23.26
C ASP A 280 26.64 3.24 23.91
N ALA A 281 26.62 2.50 25.03
CA ALA A 281 25.39 2.22 25.76
C ALA A 281 24.77 3.49 26.37
N LEU A 282 25.57 4.35 26.97
CA LEU A 282 25.11 5.62 27.55
C LEU A 282 24.64 6.61 26.46
N GLU A 283 25.33 6.69 25.32
CA GLU A 283 24.89 7.49 24.17
C GLU A 283 23.58 6.98 23.60
N TYR A 284 23.42 5.65 23.49
CA TYR A 284 22.16 5.05 23.07
C TYR A 284 21.03 5.42 24.03
N ILE A 285 21.22 5.26 25.34
CA ILE A 285 20.22 5.65 26.36
C ILE A 285 19.91 7.15 26.25
N GLN A 286 20.91 8.01 26.07
CA GLN A 286 20.70 9.45 25.92
C GLN A 286 19.90 9.77 24.66
N ASN A 287 20.17 9.09 23.55
CA ASN A 287 19.47 9.31 22.28
C ASN A 287 18.03 8.77 22.34
N GLU A 288 17.82 7.60 22.94
CA GLU A 288 16.49 7.06 23.19
C GLU A 288 15.71 7.95 24.18
N ALA A 289 16.36 8.50 25.19
CA ALA A 289 15.77 9.50 26.07
C ALA A 289 15.38 10.75 25.28
N LYS A 290 16.24 11.31 24.44
CA LYS A 290 15.89 12.46 23.56
C LYS A 290 14.69 12.15 22.68
N LYS A 291 14.64 10.96 22.06
CA LYS A 291 13.53 10.49 21.21
C LYS A 291 12.22 10.31 21.99
N LYS A 292 12.28 9.83 23.23
CA LYS A 292 11.12 9.59 24.11
C LYS A 292 10.84 10.73 25.09
N SER A 293 11.64 11.80 25.09
CA SER A 293 11.59 12.80 26.16
C SER A 293 10.31 13.60 26.15
N LEU A 294 9.66 13.65 27.32
CA LEU A 294 8.57 14.53 27.71
C LEU A 294 8.87 16.05 27.50
N SER A 295 9.96 16.43 26.84
CA SER A 295 10.31 17.82 26.51
C SER A 295 9.54 18.34 25.29
N GLN A 296 9.20 17.52 24.29
CA GLN A 296 8.42 17.98 23.14
C GLN A 296 7.00 18.40 23.55
N TYR A 297 6.32 17.62 24.40
CA TYR A 297 4.96 17.92 24.85
C TYR A 297 4.89 19.21 25.69
N ASN A 298 5.78 19.36 26.68
CA ASN A 298 5.82 20.56 27.52
C ASN A 298 6.27 21.81 26.75
N PHE A 299 7.19 21.65 25.81
CA PHE A 299 7.67 22.74 24.96
C PHE A 299 6.62 23.16 23.93
N ILE A 300 5.96 22.19 23.27
CA ILE A 300 4.83 22.44 22.37
C ILE A 300 3.66 23.04 23.14
N ASN A 301 3.37 22.64 24.38
CA ASN A 301 2.33 23.26 25.21
C ASN A 301 2.68 24.69 25.63
N LYS A 302 3.94 24.95 25.98
CA LYS A 302 4.43 26.31 26.23
C LYS A 302 4.28 27.19 24.99
N LEU A 303 4.60 26.65 23.81
CA LEU A 303 4.38 27.34 22.54
C LEU A 303 2.89 27.50 22.21
N ASN A 304 2.03 26.51 22.51
CA ASN A 304 0.57 26.61 22.34
C ASN A 304 -0.01 27.75 23.17
N LYS A 305 0.47 27.95 24.41
CA LYS A 305 0.08 29.09 25.24
C LYS A 305 0.40 30.43 24.57
N TYR A 306 1.53 30.52 23.85
CA TYR A 306 1.85 31.73 23.09
C TYR A 306 0.93 31.95 21.88
N ILE A 307 0.41 30.88 21.27
CA ILE A 307 -0.62 30.97 20.23
C ILE A 307 -1.92 31.54 20.81
N GLU A 308 -2.32 31.05 22.00
CA GLU A 308 -3.52 31.51 22.72
C GLU A 308 -3.41 33.00 23.11
N ASP A 309 -2.23 33.45 23.55
CA ASP A 309 -1.93 34.87 23.84
C ASP A 309 -2.02 35.78 22.60
N GLY A 310 -2.10 35.21 21.39
CA GLY A 310 -2.21 35.91 20.12
C GLY A 310 -0.88 36.54 19.62
N PRO A 311 -0.87 37.03 18.36
CA PRO A 311 0.33 37.50 17.68
C PRO A 311 0.75 38.91 18.13
N ASN A 312 1.24 39.00 19.37
CA ASN A 312 1.80 40.22 19.94
C ASN A 312 3.34 40.20 19.94
N LYS A 313 3.98 41.35 20.22
CA LYS A 313 5.46 41.48 20.21
C LYS A 313 6.15 40.48 21.14
N ASP A 314 5.56 40.18 22.29
CA ASP A 314 6.14 39.25 23.26
C ASP A 314 6.01 37.80 22.82
N SER A 315 4.83 37.38 22.35
CA SER A 315 4.61 36.03 21.83
C SER A 315 5.51 35.75 20.62
N ILE A 316 5.65 36.71 19.70
CA ILE A 316 6.56 36.61 18.54
C ILE A 316 8.02 36.48 18.98
N ARG A 317 8.46 37.27 19.96
CA ARG A 317 9.82 37.19 20.52
C ARG A 317 10.08 35.84 21.18
N LYS A 318 9.11 35.34 21.97
CA LYS A 318 9.20 34.06 22.68
C LYS A 318 9.26 32.90 21.68
N ILE A 319 8.37 32.86 20.69
CA ILE A 319 8.37 31.83 19.64
C ILE A 319 9.70 31.85 18.87
N ARG A 320 10.23 33.03 18.50
CA ARG A 320 11.53 33.15 17.80
C ARG A 320 12.68 32.50 18.58
N ASN A 321 12.70 32.71 19.89
CA ASN A 321 13.77 32.17 20.72
C ASN A 321 13.68 30.65 20.90
N GLU A 322 12.48 30.09 20.80
CA GLU A 322 12.19 28.69 21.13
C GLU A 322 12.17 27.81 19.86
N ILE A 323 11.58 28.30 18.76
CA ILE A 323 11.36 27.51 17.53
C ILE A 323 12.65 26.98 16.90
N LYS A 324 13.78 27.67 17.10
CA LYS A 324 15.11 27.24 16.62
C LYS A 324 15.63 25.95 17.25
N PHE A 325 15.04 25.52 18.38
CA PHE A 325 15.42 24.30 19.08
C PHE A 325 14.52 23.11 18.74
N LEU A 326 13.46 23.31 17.94
CA LEU A 326 12.57 22.23 17.50
C LEU A 326 13.19 21.42 16.36
N ALA A 327 12.91 20.12 16.33
CA ALA A 327 13.11 19.33 15.12
C ALA A 327 12.12 19.76 14.04
N GLU A 328 12.45 19.57 12.76
CA GLU A 328 11.63 20.03 11.63
C GLU A 328 10.19 19.48 11.66
N GLN A 329 10.01 18.21 12.05
CA GLN A 329 8.70 17.59 12.21
C GLN A 329 7.84 18.26 13.31
N ASP A 330 8.47 18.75 14.37
CA ASP A 330 7.77 19.43 15.47
C ASP A 330 7.44 20.87 15.10
N LYS A 331 8.33 21.54 14.34
CA LYS A 331 8.04 22.85 13.73
C LYS A 331 6.80 22.75 12.83
N VAL A 332 6.70 21.70 12.01
CA VAL A 332 5.54 21.43 11.16
C VAL A 332 4.27 21.29 12.01
N PHE A 333 4.29 20.43 13.03
CA PHE A 333 3.14 20.25 13.93
C PHE A 333 2.70 21.56 14.60
N PHE A 334 3.66 22.34 15.09
CA PHE A 334 3.40 23.63 15.73
C PHE A 334 2.80 24.66 14.75
N LEU A 335 3.35 24.76 13.55
CA LEU A 335 2.87 25.69 12.52
C LEU A 335 1.49 25.29 11.97
N GLU A 336 1.17 23.99 11.92
CA GLU A 336 -0.19 23.53 11.62
C GLU A 336 -1.21 23.97 12.67
N LYS A 337 -0.83 24.02 13.95
CA LYS A 337 -1.70 24.56 15.00
C LYS A 337 -1.91 26.07 14.84
N ILE A 338 -0.86 26.82 14.48
CA ILE A 338 -1.00 28.25 14.17
C ILE A 338 -1.95 28.45 12.99
N SER A 339 -1.79 27.67 11.92
CA SER A 339 -2.62 27.82 10.72
C SER A 339 -4.09 27.46 10.94
N LYS A 340 -4.38 26.59 11.92
CA LYS A 340 -5.75 26.23 12.35
C LYS A 340 -6.31 27.13 13.49
N SER A 341 -5.51 28.08 14.00
CA SER A 341 -5.97 28.97 15.07
C SER A 341 -6.93 30.05 14.54
N GLY A 342 -7.83 30.56 15.39
CA GLY A 342 -8.77 31.63 15.02
C GLY A 342 -8.11 32.96 14.60
N LYS A 343 -6.80 33.12 14.82
CA LYS A 343 -5.98 34.29 14.43
C LYS A 343 -4.88 33.94 13.42
N SER A 344 -5.07 32.87 12.65
CA SER A 344 -4.06 32.35 11.71
C SER A 344 -3.53 33.40 10.72
N LYS A 345 -4.39 34.29 10.22
CA LYS A 345 -4.03 35.39 9.33
C LYS A 345 -3.05 36.38 9.97
N GLU A 346 -3.36 36.85 11.18
CA GLU A 346 -2.54 37.81 11.93
C GLU A 346 -1.18 37.19 12.30
N TRP A 347 -1.19 35.91 12.69
CA TRP A 347 0.02 35.15 12.96
C TRP A 347 0.95 35.06 11.76
N ALA A 348 0.41 34.72 10.59
CA ALA A 348 1.20 34.65 9.37
C ALA A 348 1.79 36.02 9.00
N GLU A 349 1.01 37.10 9.09
CA GLU A 349 1.48 38.46 8.84
C GLU A 349 2.66 38.85 9.73
N GLN A 350 2.59 38.54 11.03
CA GLN A 350 3.67 38.84 11.98
C GLN A 350 4.90 37.95 11.76
N ILE A 351 4.72 36.66 11.49
CA ILE A 351 5.83 35.73 11.20
C ILE A 351 6.60 36.15 9.94
N ILE A 352 5.88 36.56 8.88
CA ILE A 352 6.47 37.00 7.61
C ILE A 352 7.19 38.34 7.77
N SER A 353 6.62 39.24 8.58
CA SER A 353 7.22 40.55 8.84
C SER A 353 8.47 40.45 9.71
N ASP A 354 8.61 39.39 10.50
CA ASP A 354 9.77 39.17 11.37
C ASP A 354 10.93 38.48 10.63
N LYS A 355 12.05 39.19 10.47
CA LYS A 355 13.23 38.67 9.74
C LYS A 355 13.80 37.36 10.32
N GLY A 356 13.75 37.18 11.65
CA GLY A 356 14.30 36.00 12.31
C GLY A 356 13.44 34.76 12.08
N LEU A 357 12.15 34.87 12.36
CA LEU A 357 11.18 33.79 12.13
C LEU A 357 11.03 33.48 10.64
N LYS A 358 11.00 34.49 9.77
CA LYS A 358 10.96 34.30 8.32
C LYS A 358 12.13 33.46 7.83
N LYS A 359 13.35 33.76 8.31
CA LYS A 359 14.55 32.98 7.95
C LYS A 359 14.48 31.55 8.47
N GLU A 360 14.01 31.33 9.69
CA GLU A 360 13.95 30.00 10.33
C GLU A 360 12.87 29.09 9.73
N ILE A 361 11.69 29.64 9.43
CA ILE A 361 10.52 28.88 8.98
C ILE A 361 10.54 28.64 7.46
N PHE A 362 11.03 29.61 6.68
CA PHE A 362 11.01 29.57 5.21
C PHE A 362 12.39 29.32 4.58
N SER A 363 13.34 28.76 5.34
CA SER A 363 14.69 28.43 4.85
C SER A 363 14.65 27.30 3.81
N LEU A 364 15.02 27.60 2.55
CA LEU A 364 15.04 26.61 1.47
C LEU A 364 16.16 25.55 1.59
N ASN A 365 17.09 25.70 2.53
CA ASN A 365 18.20 24.76 2.70
C ASN A 365 17.73 23.34 3.10
N ASN A 366 16.56 23.22 3.73
CA ASN A 366 15.99 21.94 4.20
C ASN A 366 15.20 21.20 3.12
N LEU A 367 14.97 21.80 1.95
CA LEU A 367 14.23 21.19 0.85
C LEU A 367 15.03 20.13 0.08
N ILE A 368 16.37 20.14 0.19
CA ILE A 368 17.30 19.42 -0.71
C ILE A 368 17.98 18.22 -0.02
N ALA A 369 17.88 18.05 1.30
CA ALA A 369 18.59 16.99 2.01
C ALA A 369 17.76 15.70 2.18
N PRO A 370 18.06 14.59 1.47
CA PRO A 370 17.48 13.29 1.81
C PRO A 370 18.00 12.83 3.18
N ASP A 371 17.10 12.27 4.01
CA ASP A 371 17.49 11.65 5.27
C ASP A 371 18.22 10.33 4.99
N LYS A 372 19.54 10.32 5.17
CA LYS A 372 20.39 9.14 4.93
C LYS A 372 20.12 7.99 5.90
N SER A 373 19.35 8.21 6.97
CA SER A 373 19.16 7.23 8.06
C SER A 373 17.99 6.26 7.87
N ARG A 374 17.11 6.49 6.87
CA ARG A 374 15.93 5.66 6.60
C ARG A 374 15.94 5.08 5.19
N GLN A 375 16.92 4.21 4.92
CA GLN A 375 16.93 3.34 3.75
C GLN A 375 16.34 1.97 4.10
N ASP A 376 15.05 1.92 4.44
CA ASP A 376 14.34 0.65 4.51
C ASP A 376 13.31 0.58 3.38
N LYS A 377 13.47 -0.44 2.53
CA LYS A 377 12.50 -0.86 1.50
C LYS A 377 12.13 0.17 0.43
N GLY A 378 13.12 0.80 -0.21
CA GLY A 378 12.95 1.44 -1.52
C GLY A 378 12.12 2.73 -1.57
N LYS A 379 11.77 3.35 -0.44
CA LYS A 379 11.14 4.69 -0.40
C LYS A 379 11.90 5.63 0.53
N SER A 380 12.59 6.61 -0.05
CA SER A 380 13.16 7.77 0.65
C SER A 380 12.04 8.57 1.34
N ILE A 381 11.95 8.49 2.67
CA ILE A 381 11.04 9.30 3.47
C ILE A 381 11.76 10.63 3.75
N GLY A 382 11.50 11.66 2.94
CA GLY A 382 12.08 12.99 3.14
C GLY A 382 11.56 13.72 4.38
N THR A 383 12.30 14.73 4.85
CA THR A 383 11.93 15.59 5.99
C THR A 383 10.83 16.60 5.62
N PRO A 384 9.75 16.73 6.41
CA PRO A 384 8.67 17.67 6.12
C PRO A 384 9.14 19.13 6.25
N PHE A 385 8.70 20.01 5.35
CA PHE A 385 9.12 21.40 5.27
C PHE A 385 8.19 22.32 6.10
N PRO A 386 8.68 22.97 7.18
CA PRO A 386 7.84 23.71 8.12
C PRO A 386 7.05 24.87 7.49
N GLY A 387 7.69 25.67 6.63
CA GLY A 387 7.05 26.84 6.04
C GLY A 387 5.74 26.52 5.33
N LEU A 388 5.68 25.43 4.57
CA LEU A 388 4.46 25.04 3.82
C LEU A 388 3.29 24.69 4.75
N SER A 389 3.56 24.09 5.91
CA SER A 389 2.51 23.72 6.88
C SER A 389 1.78 24.92 7.52
N LEU A 390 2.46 26.06 7.61
CA LEU A 390 1.84 27.32 8.02
C LEU A 390 0.89 27.85 6.92
N LEU A 391 1.29 27.75 5.66
CA LEU A 391 0.61 28.39 4.53
C LEU A 391 -0.64 27.62 4.07
N VAL A 392 -0.69 26.29 4.23
CA VAL A 392 -1.71 25.42 3.62
C VAL A 392 -3.15 25.67 4.12
N ASN A 393 -3.35 26.14 5.36
CA ASN A 393 -4.68 26.24 5.99
C ASN A 393 -5.17 27.68 6.22
N ILE A 394 -4.57 28.71 5.59
CA ILE A 394 -4.94 30.11 5.83
C ILE A 394 -5.97 30.58 4.78
N ASP A 395 -7.24 30.69 5.17
CA ASP A 395 -8.37 30.92 4.24
C ASP A 395 -8.36 32.25 3.46
N CYS A 396 -7.73 33.33 3.97
CA CYS A 396 -7.71 34.63 3.27
C CYS A 396 -6.46 35.46 3.57
N TYR A 397 -5.89 36.10 2.53
CA TYR A 397 -4.64 36.85 2.62
C TYR A 397 -4.85 38.37 2.64
N GLY A 398 -4.07 39.07 3.45
CA GLY A 398 -3.81 40.50 3.24
C GLY A 398 -2.84 40.73 2.06
N THR A 399 -2.78 41.94 1.51
CA THR A 399 -2.01 42.28 0.30
C THR A 399 -0.52 41.95 0.42
N LYS A 400 0.12 42.32 1.53
CA LYS A 400 1.55 42.04 1.80
C LYS A 400 1.85 40.55 1.97
N THR A 401 0.92 39.83 2.57
CA THR A 401 0.99 38.38 2.74
C THR A 401 0.92 37.71 1.37
N LYS A 402 -0.01 38.12 0.51
CA LYS A 402 -0.11 37.61 -0.87
C LYS A 402 1.17 37.81 -1.68
N GLU A 403 1.79 38.99 -1.61
CA GLU A 403 3.07 39.30 -2.29
C GLU A 403 4.20 38.38 -1.83
N PHE A 404 4.37 38.20 -0.52
CA PHE A 404 5.40 37.29 0.01
C PHE A 404 5.18 35.84 -0.44
N TYR A 405 3.93 35.39 -0.50
CA TYR A 405 3.63 34.00 -0.89
C TYR A 405 3.99 33.77 -2.36
N LEU A 406 3.68 34.73 -3.25
CA LEU A 406 4.05 34.65 -4.67
C LEU A 406 5.57 34.64 -4.85
N GLU A 407 6.30 35.45 -4.07
CA GLU A 407 7.76 35.45 -4.04
C GLU A 407 8.30 34.09 -3.54
N PHE A 408 7.75 33.57 -2.45
CA PHE A 408 8.17 32.32 -1.83
C PHE A 408 7.93 31.10 -2.75
N ILE A 409 6.75 31.03 -3.38
CA ILE A 409 6.42 30.01 -4.37
C ILE A 409 7.39 30.09 -5.56
N SER A 410 7.66 31.30 -6.07
CA SER A 410 8.64 31.50 -7.15
C SER A 410 10.04 31.02 -6.74
N ASN A 411 10.44 31.20 -5.47
CA ASN A 411 11.73 30.74 -4.97
C ASN A 411 11.80 29.21 -4.85
N ILE A 412 10.73 28.54 -4.40
CA ILE A 412 10.63 27.08 -4.41
C ILE A 412 10.71 26.55 -5.84
N GLU A 413 9.97 27.15 -6.77
CA GLU A 413 9.96 26.77 -8.18
C GLU A 413 11.34 26.92 -8.82
N ASN A 414 12.03 28.04 -8.59
CA ASN A 414 13.38 28.26 -9.10
C ASN A 414 14.39 27.25 -8.51
N ALA A 415 14.26 26.91 -7.23
CA ALA A 415 15.07 25.86 -6.61
C ALA A 415 14.79 24.48 -7.24
N TYR A 416 13.53 24.20 -7.58
CA TYR A 416 13.10 22.98 -8.27
C TYR A 416 13.68 22.88 -9.70
N LEU A 417 13.53 23.92 -10.53
CA LEU A 417 13.98 23.92 -11.92
C LEU A 417 15.51 23.79 -12.05
N LYS A 418 16.26 24.18 -11.01
CA LYS A 418 17.72 24.21 -11.03
C LYS A 418 18.38 22.89 -10.61
N ASN A 419 17.76 22.12 -9.72
CA ASN A 419 18.45 21.01 -9.03
C ASN A 419 17.82 19.61 -9.19
N ASN A 420 16.58 19.44 -9.70
CA ASN A 420 15.91 18.12 -9.84
C ASN A 420 15.79 17.23 -8.56
N ASP A 421 16.29 17.67 -7.40
CA ASP A 421 16.44 16.85 -6.18
C ASP A 421 15.17 16.68 -5.33
N LEU A 422 14.12 17.45 -5.60
CA LEU A 422 12.90 17.49 -4.79
C LEU A 422 12.06 16.20 -4.85
N TYR A 423 12.25 15.36 -5.89
CA TYR A 423 11.63 14.03 -5.98
C TYR A 423 12.06 13.09 -4.86
N LEU A 424 13.20 13.36 -4.22
CA LEU A 424 13.70 12.59 -3.08
C LEU A 424 12.93 12.92 -1.80
N ASN A 425 12.31 14.11 -1.70
CA ASN A 425 11.55 14.54 -0.51
C ASN A 425 10.03 14.52 -0.73
N GLN A 426 9.44 13.36 -0.43
CA GLN A 426 8.03 13.15 -0.75
C GLN A 426 7.04 14.05 0.02
N TYR A 427 7.41 14.49 1.22
CA TYR A 427 6.57 15.31 2.08
C TYR A 427 6.52 16.77 1.64
N ALA A 428 7.68 17.31 1.24
CA ALA A 428 7.79 18.69 0.77
C ALA A 428 6.93 18.92 -0.47
N TYR A 429 6.99 18.01 -1.45
CA TYR A 429 6.18 18.16 -2.67
C TYR A 429 4.68 17.98 -2.40
N LYS A 430 4.25 17.01 -1.57
CA LYS A 430 2.82 16.81 -1.24
C LYS A 430 2.23 18.04 -0.55
N SER A 431 3.00 18.63 0.36
CA SER A 431 2.61 19.85 1.07
C SER A 431 2.55 21.06 0.13
N PHE A 432 3.45 21.12 -0.86
CA PHE A 432 3.43 22.15 -1.89
C PHE A 432 2.21 22.02 -2.80
N LEU A 433 1.90 20.81 -3.30
CA LEU A 433 0.68 20.55 -4.06
C LEU A 433 -0.56 20.93 -3.24
N LYS A 434 -0.62 20.53 -1.97
CA LYS A 434 -1.72 20.91 -1.08
C LYS A 434 -1.86 22.44 -0.96
N LEU A 435 -0.77 23.19 -0.85
CA LEU A 435 -0.79 24.66 -0.82
C LEU A 435 -1.34 25.25 -2.12
N LEU A 436 -0.86 24.78 -3.28
CA LEU A 436 -1.33 25.22 -4.59
C LEU A 436 -2.83 24.95 -4.77
N PHE A 437 -3.29 23.77 -4.37
CA PHE A 437 -4.70 23.37 -4.42
C PHE A 437 -5.52 23.85 -3.23
N SER A 438 -4.96 24.58 -2.26
CA SER A 438 -5.72 25.29 -1.22
C SER A 438 -6.13 26.71 -1.68
N HIS A 439 -5.40 27.29 -2.65
CA HIS A 439 -5.57 28.68 -3.06
C HIS A 439 -5.64 28.86 -4.58
N THR A 440 -6.84 29.15 -5.04
CA THR A 440 -7.24 29.29 -6.44
C THR A 440 -6.42 30.31 -7.22
N ASP A 441 -6.17 31.46 -6.60
CA ASP A 441 -5.41 32.56 -7.19
C ASP A 441 -3.99 32.13 -7.57
N PHE A 442 -3.37 31.24 -6.80
CA PHE A 442 -2.01 30.77 -7.04
C PHE A 442 -1.94 29.65 -8.06
N LEU A 443 -2.97 28.80 -8.13
CA LEU A 443 -3.08 27.75 -9.15
C LEU A 443 -3.21 28.35 -10.56
N LEU A 444 -3.89 29.49 -10.69
CA LEU A 444 -4.16 30.16 -11.97
C LEU A 444 -2.98 30.99 -12.51
N GLU A 445 -1.89 31.11 -11.75
CA GLU A 445 -0.65 31.75 -12.18
C GLU A 445 0.06 30.93 -13.26
N ASN A 446 0.54 31.60 -14.31
CA ASN A 446 1.17 30.92 -15.45
C ASN A 446 2.39 30.09 -15.03
N LYS A 447 3.15 30.57 -14.04
CA LYS A 447 4.30 29.87 -13.48
C LYS A 447 3.92 28.56 -12.79
N THR A 448 2.89 28.57 -11.94
CA THR A 448 2.36 27.37 -11.28
C THR A 448 1.90 26.31 -12.29
N LEU A 449 1.22 26.74 -13.37
CA LEU A 449 0.80 25.83 -14.44
C LEU A 449 2.00 25.25 -15.21
N ASN A 450 3.03 26.05 -15.47
CA ASN A 450 4.28 25.56 -16.07
C ASN A 450 5.03 24.58 -15.17
N PHE A 451 5.03 24.82 -13.85
CA PHE A 451 5.55 23.90 -12.86
C PHE A 451 4.79 22.57 -12.89
N LEU A 452 3.46 22.58 -12.84
CA LEU A 452 2.64 21.36 -12.89
C LEU A 452 2.87 20.58 -14.20
N ASN A 453 3.01 21.28 -15.32
CA ASN A 453 3.33 20.68 -16.61
C ASN A 453 4.74 20.04 -16.61
N SER A 454 5.71 20.68 -15.96
CA SER A 454 7.06 20.11 -15.76
C SER A 454 7.02 18.92 -14.79
N PHE A 455 6.20 18.99 -13.75
CA PHE A 455 6.00 17.93 -12.76
C PHE A 455 5.46 16.65 -13.42
N ILE A 456 4.48 16.78 -14.33
CA ILE A 456 3.98 15.63 -15.09
C ILE A 456 5.11 14.95 -15.83
N LYS A 457 6.07 15.68 -16.42
CA LYS A 457 7.19 15.08 -17.14
C LYS A 457 8.11 14.24 -16.25
N PHE A 458 8.38 14.68 -15.02
CA PHE A 458 9.44 14.09 -14.18
C PHE A 458 8.92 13.25 -12.98
N SER A 459 7.65 13.37 -12.58
CA SER A 459 7.10 12.61 -11.44
C SER A 459 6.96 11.10 -11.72
N PRO A 460 7.32 10.22 -10.76
CA PRO A 460 7.08 8.77 -10.86
C PRO A 460 5.61 8.38 -10.62
N GLU A 461 4.83 9.21 -9.92
CA GLU A 461 3.38 9.02 -9.74
C GLU A 461 2.63 10.29 -10.21
N PRO A 462 2.35 10.42 -11.53
CA PRO A 462 1.72 11.61 -12.09
C PRO A 462 0.30 11.87 -11.57
N SER A 463 -0.40 10.90 -10.99
CA SER A 463 -1.79 11.05 -10.54
C SER A 463 -1.97 11.77 -9.20
N ILE A 464 -0.91 11.95 -8.39
CA ILE A 464 -1.03 12.49 -7.03
C ILE A 464 -1.66 13.90 -6.99
N TRP A 465 -1.39 14.74 -7.99
CA TRP A 465 -1.96 16.09 -8.01
C TRP A 465 -3.48 16.06 -8.26
N MET A 466 -4.00 15.03 -8.95
CA MET A 466 -5.43 14.87 -9.19
C MET A 466 -6.20 14.55 -7.91
N LEU A 467 -5.58 13.77 -7.01
CA LEU A 467 -6.10 13.50 -5.67
C LEU A 467 -6.28 14.81 -4.90
N PHE A 468 -5.27 15.70 -4.90
CA PHE A 468 -5.39 17.02 -4.26
C PHE A 468 -6.42 17.93 -4.93
N ALA A 469 -6.53 17.91 -6.25
CA ALA A 469 -7.57 18.65 -6.96
C ALA A 469 -8.97 18.17 -6.55
N SER A 470 -9.20 16.85 -6.54
CA SER A 470 -10.49 16.23 -6.20
C SER A 470 -10.99 16.57 -4.78
N PHE A 471 -10.06 16.77 -3.84
CA PHE A 471 -10.40 17.09 -2.45
C PHE A 471 -10.84 18.54 -2.22
N ASN A 472 -10.59 19.47 -3.15
CA ASN A 472 -10.91 20.89 -2.95
C ASN A 472 -11.94 21.42 -3.95
N ASN A 473 -13.23 21.23 -3.60
CA ASN A 473 -14.36 21.70 -4.38
C ASN A 473 -14.34 23.22 -4.67
N LYS A 474 -13.71 24.05 -3.83
CA LYS A 474 -13.57 25.51 -4.08
C LYS A 474 -12.60 25.78 -5.22
N VAL A 475 -11.50 25.04 -5.29
CA VAL A 475 -10.53 25.15 -6.39
C VAL A 475 -11.14 24.70 -7.69
N LEU A 476 -11.82 23.55 -7.67
CA LEU A 476 -12.52 23.03 -8.82
C LEU A 476 -13.60 23.99 -9.32
N LYS A 477 -14.34 24.65 -8.41
CA LYS A 477 -15.31 25.69 -8.77
C LYS A 477 -14.65 26.93 -9.40
N SER A 478 -13.56 27.44 -8.83
CA SER A 478 -12.84 28.59 -9.43
C SER A 478 -12.21 28.32 -10.79
N LEU A 479 -11.84 27.05 -11.06
CA LEU A 479 -11.32 26.60 -12.34
C LEU A 479 -12.41 26.59 -13.42
N GLN A 480 -13.70 26.45 -13.04
CA GLN A 480 -14.83 26.61 -13.94
C GLN A 480 -14.94 28.05 -14.45
N ASP A 481 -14.59 29.04 -13.62
CA ASP A 481 -14.85 30.45 -13.89
C ASP A 481 -13.73 31.16 -14.66
N ASN A 482 -12.47 30.69 -14.61
CA ASN A 482 -11.33 31.51 -15.05
C ASN A 482 -10.43 30.95 -16.17
N LYS A 483 -10.07 29.64 -16.19
CA LYS A 483 -9.13 29.05 -17.20
C LYS A 483 -9.26 27.53 -17.38
N PRO A 484 -10.40 26.98 -17.82
CA PRO A 484 -10.64 25.53 -17.88
C PRO A 484 -9.65 24.75 -18.79
N PHE A 485 -9.16 25.38 -19.86
CA PHE A 485 -8.32 24.75 -20.89
C PHE A 485 -6.93 24.30 -20.46
N LYS A 486 -6.22 25.15 -19.71
CA LYS A 486 -4.86 24.79 -19.25
C LYS A 486 -4.90 23.62 -18.28
N PHE A 487 -6.01 23.46 -17.56
CA PHE A 487 -6.23 22.36 -16.65
C PHE A 487 -6.61 21.07 -17.40
N PHE A 488 -7.39 21.16 -18.48
CA PHE A 488 -7.64 20.02 -19.38
C PHE A 488 -6.36 19.48 -20.01
N ASP A 489 -5.52 20.37 -20.54
CA ASP A 489 -4.21 20.02 -21.11
C ASP A 489 -3.33 19.28 -20.09
N LEU A 490 -3.35 19.74 -18.83
CA LEU A 490 -2.64 19.10 -17.73
C LEU A 490 -3.17 17.68 -17.42
N MET A 491 -4.49 17.50 -17.43
CA MET A 491 -5.12 16.18 -17.21
C MET A 491 -4.81 15.20 -18.32
N ILE A 492 -4.92 15.63 -19.58
CA ILE A 492 -4.69 14.76 -20.74
C ILE A 492 -3.23 14.32 -20.79
N LYS A 493 -2.28 15.24 -20.58
CA LYS A 493 -0.85 14.89 -20.46
C LYS A 493 -0.56 13.91 -19.33
N THR A 494 -1.32 14.00 -18.23
CA THR A 494 -1.21 13.05 -17.12
C THR A 494 -1.69 11.66 -17.54
N LEU A 495 -2.86 11.58 -18.17
CA LEU A 495 -3.42 10.33 -18.70
C LEU A 495 -2.52 9.66 -19.75
N GLU A 496 -1.99 10.44 -20.69
CA GLU A 496 -1.04 9.96 -21.71
C GLU A 496 0.21 9.35 -21.05
N LYS A 497 0.70 9.97 -19.97
CA LYS A 497 1.87 9.47 -19.25
C LYS A 497 1.56 8.23 -18.40
N THR A 498 0.43 8.19 -17.68
CA THR A 498 0.10 7.05 -16.80
C THR A 498 -0.39 5.83 -17.56
N ARG A 499 -0.88 6.00 -18.80
CA ARG A 499 -1.49 4.97 -19.66
C ARG A 499 -2.75 4.28 -19.08
N GLN A 500 -2.99 4.42 -17.78
CA GLN A 500 -4.11 3.85 -17.03
C GLN A 500 -4.89 4.93 -16.29
N VAL A 501 -6.19 4.67 -16.13
CA VAL A 501 -7.13 5.50 -15.36
C VAL A 501 -7.05 5.08 -13.89
N THR A 502 -6.70 6.02 -13.02
CA THR A 502 -6.57 5.78 -11.57
C THR A 502 -7.91 6.03 -10.86
N TYR A 503 -8.03 5.54 -9.61
CA TYR A 503 -9.20 5.83 -8.77
C TYR A 503 -9.44 7.34 -8.61
N ASP A 504 -8.36 8.11 -8.44
CA ASP A 504 -8.41 9.57 -8.29
C ASP A 504 -8.98 10.25 -9.55
N PHE A 505 -8.66 9.68 -10.72
CA PHE A 505 -9.24 10.12 -11.98
C PHE A 505 -10.75 9.86 -12.03
N ILE A 506 -11.22 8.70 -11.57
CA ILE A 506 -12.65 8.33 -11.56
C ILE A 506 -13.45 9.21 -10.59
N GLU A 507 -12.91 9.53 -9.41
CA GLU A 507 -13.59 10.42 -8.47
C GLU A 507 -13.62 11.88 -8.96
N PHE A 508 -12.56 12.34 -9.62
CA PHE A 508 -12.57 13.60 -10.35
C PHE A 508 -13.62 13.59 -11.48
N ASP A 509 -13.70 12.50 -12.24
CA ASP A 509 -14.66 12.32 -13.33
C ASP A 509 -16.11 12.50 -12.88
N LYS A 510 -16.52 11.67 -11.91
CA LYS A 510 -17.87 11.68 -11.34
C LYS A 510 -18.29 13.06 -10.88
N SER A 511 -17.35 13.81 -10.33
CA SER A 511 -17.64 15.07 -9.66
C SER A 511 -17.69 16.25 -10.64
N TYR A 512 -16.92 16.23 -11.74
CA TYR A 512 -16.72 17.44 -12.57
C TYR A 512 -16.65 17.22 -14.07
N LEU A 513 -16.23 16.06 -14.56
CA LEU A 513 -16.09 15.86 -16.01
C LEU A 513 -17.42 16.01 -16.70
N LYS A 514 -18.53 15.59 -16.08
CA LYS A 514 -19.87 15.84 -16.61
C LYS A 514 -20.15 17.33 -16.82
N PHE A 515 -19.87 18.18 -15.83
CA PHE A 515 -20.04 19.64 -15.96
C PHE A 515 -19.23 20.20 -17.13
N TYR A 516 -17.96 19.79 -17.23
CA TYR A 516 -17.06 20.25 -18.28
C TYR A 516 -17.47 19.76 -19.66
N THR A 517 -17.82 18.48 -19.78
CA THR A 517 -18.34 17.86 -21.00
C THR A 517 -19.60 18.56 -21.48
N THR A 518 -20.47 18.99 -20.55
CA THR A 518 -21.73 19.67 -20.90
C THR A 518 -21.52 21.15 -21.24
N ASN A 519 -20.64 21.88 -20.54
CA ASN A 519 -20.50 23.34 -20.71
C ASN A 519 -19.38 23.78 -21.66
N PHE A 520 -18.42 22.89 -21.97
CA PHE A 520 -17.26 23.19 -22.82
C PHE A 520 -17.06 22.08 -23.88
N ALA A 521 -18.16 21.51 -24.38
CA ALA A 521 -18.17 20.40 -25.32
C ALA A 521 -17.29 20.65 -26.57
N LYS A 522 -17.57 21.73 -27.30
CA LYS A 522 -16.86 22.12 -28.53
C LYS A 522 -15.35 22.27 -28.30
N ASN A 523 -15.03 22.92 -27.21
CA ASN A 523 -13.68 23.17 -26.73
C ASN A 523 -12.88 21.92 -26.38
N ILE A 524 -13.53 20.93 -25.76
CA ILE A 524 -12.93 19.62 -25.47
C ILE A 524 -12.70 18.86 -26.78
N ILE A 525 -13.66 18.91 -27.70
CA ILE A 525 -13.56 18.27 -29.02
C ILE A 525 -12.39 18.83 -29.81
N ASP A 526 -12.29 20.16 -29.94
CA ASP A 526 -11.21 20.80 -30.70
C ASP A 526 -9.82 20.43 -30.15
N TYR A 527 -9.73 20.14 -28.85
CA TYR A 527 -8.49 19.72 -28.20
C TYR A 527 -8.20 18.21 -28.35
N LEU A 528 -9.21 17.35 -28.18
CA LEU A 528 -9.02 15.89 -28.23
C LEU A 528 -8.94 15.32 -29.64
N MET A 529 -9.57 15.98 -30.62
CA MET A 529 -9.62 15.50 -32.00
C MET A 529 -8.24 15.27 -32.63
N PRO A 530 -7.26 16.20 -32.52
CA PRO A 530 -5.92 15.99 -33.06
C PRO A 530 -5.18 14.81 -32.41
N ILE A 531 -5.29 14.67 -31.08
CA ILE A 531 -4.60 13.63 -30.30
C ILE A 531 -5.09 12.24 -30.70
N GLU A 532 -6.41 12.07 -30.79
CA GLU A 532 -7.00 10.79 -31.14
C GLU A 532 -6.85 10.46 -32.64
N SER A 533 -6.86 11.48 -33.52
CA SER A 533 -6.55 11.33 -34.94
C SER A 533 -5.11 10.81 -35.16
N GLU A 534 -4.12 11.41 -34.48
CA GLU A 534 -2.73 10.96 -34.51
C GLU A 534 -2.60 9.52 -33.98
N ALA A 535 -3.19 9.22 -32.81
CA ALA A 535 -3.16 7.89 -32.22
C ALA A 535 -3.84 6.81 -33.11
N PHE A 536 -4.90 7.17 -33.84
CA PHE A 536 -5.57 6.29 -34.80
C PHE A 536 -4.69 6.04 -36.04
N SER A 537 -4.02 7.09 -36.54
CA SER A 537 -3.14 7.00 -37.72
C SER A 537 -1.90 6.12 -37.49
N GLU A 538 -1.34 6.12 -36.28
CA GLU A 538 -0.20 5.29 -35.91
C GLU A 538 -0.54 3.80 -35.72
N LYS A 539 -1.79 3.38 -35.99
CA LYS A 539 -2.31 2.01 -35.79
C LYS A 539 -2.11 1.49 -34.35
N ARG A 540 -1.96 2.38 -33.36
CA ARG A 540 -1.92 1.98 -31.94
C ARG A 540 -3.21 1.28 -31.49
N TYR A 541 -4.30 1.47 -32.25
CA TYR A 541 -5.62 0.93 -31.97
C TYR A 541 -6.29 0.41 -33.25
N SER A 542 -7.05 -0.68 -33.13
CA SER A 542 -7.93 -1.14 -34.20
C SER A 542 -9.18 -0.26 -34.30
N TYR A 543 -9.81 -0.23 -35.47
CA TYR A 543 -11.14 0.34 -35.68
C TYR A 543 -12.16 -0.16 -34.63
N ASP A 544 -12.06 -1.43 -34.25
CA ASP A 544 -12.93 -2.03 -33.24
C ASP A 544 -12.84 -1.31 -31.89
N ALA A 545 -11.65 -0.88 -31.47
CA ALA A 545 -11.44 -0.12 -30.23
C ALA A 545 -12.12 1.26 -30.23
N TYR A 546 -12.22 1.92 -31.39
CA TYR A 546 -12.91 3.20 -31.54
C TYR A 546 -14.41 3.05 -31.25
N VAL A 547 -15.08 2.11 -31.91
CA VAL A 547 -16.54 1.88 -31.76
C VAL A 547 -16.90 1.42 -30.34
N VAL A 548 -16.02 0.66 -29.66
CA VAL A 548 -16.14 0.27 -28.24
C VAL A 548 -16.23 1.48 -27.32
N SER A 549 -15.25 2.36 -27.45
CA SER A 549 -15.04 3.45 -26.50
C SER A 549 -16.15 4.51 -26.52
N LEU A 550 -16.81 4.72 -27.67
CA LEU A 550 -17.88 5.71 -27.83
C LEU A 550 -19.28 5.21 -27.39
N SER A 551 -19.46 3.91 -27.16
CA SER A 551 -20.77 3.27 -27.01
C SER A 551 -21.09 2.66 -25.64
N GLN A 552 -20.10 2.31 -24.79
CA GLN A 552 -20.34 1.49 -23.59
C GLN A 552 -19.85 2.11 -22.25
N ASN A 553 -20.57 1.77 -21.17
CA ASN A 553 -20.20 2.00 -19.76
C ASN A 553 -19.44 0.78 -19.20
N TYR A 554 -18.24 0.52 -19.70
CA TYR A 554 -17.34 -0.44 -19.03
C TYR A 554 -16.51 0.25 -17.94
N ASP A 555 -16.11 -0.52 -16.93
CA ASP A 555 -15.06 -0.13 -15.98
C ASP A 555 -13.72 -0.11 -16.73
N LEU A 556 -13.15 1.09 -16.85
CA LEU A 556 -12.07 1.43 -17.79
C LEU A 556 -10.70 0.92 -17.29
N VAL A 557 -9.89 0.37 -18.20
CA VAL A 557 -8.54 -0.13 -17.91
C VAL A 557 -7.44 0.75 -18.53
N ASP A 558 -7.72 1.47 -19.64
CA ASP A 558 -6.72 2.30 -20.35
C ASP A 558 -7.16 3.76 -20.58
N ALA A 559 -6.17 4.66 -20.70
CA ALA A 559 -6.35 6.11 -20.82
C ALA A 559 -6.97 6.58 -22.14
N HIS A 560 -6.65 5.96 -23.28
CA HIS A 560 -7.17 6.40 -24.59
C HIS A 560 -8.64 6.01 -24.79
N THR A 561 -9.04 4.83 -24.33
CA THR A 561 -10.45 4.43 -24.27
C THR A 561 -11.26 5.44 -23.44
N TYR A 562 -10.66 5.98 -22.38
CA TYR A 562 -11.25 7.05 -21.59
C TYR A 562 -11.39 8.36 -22.38
N LEU A 563 -10.33 8.83 -23.03
CA LEU A 563 -10.34 10.07 -23.83
C LEU A 563 -11.37 9.99 -24.97
N LYS A 564 -11.47 8.85 -25.66
CA LYS A 564 -12.49 8.62 -26.69
C LYS A 564 -13.91 8.64 -26.12
N LYS A 565 -14.15 8.02 -24.96
CA LYS A 565 -15.45 8.11 -24.27
C LYS A 565 -15.81 9.55 -23.96
N TRP A 566 -14.83 10.35 -23.52
CA TRP A 566 -15.02 11.76 -23.21
C TRP A 566 -15.30 12.59 -24.47
N LEU A 567 -14.59 12.34 -25.57
CA LEU A 567 -14.87 12.93 -26.88
C LEU A 567 -16.30 12.60 -27.33
N GLY A 568 -16.71 11.33 -27.26
CA GLY A 568 -18.06 10.88 -27.63
C GLY A 568 -19.16 11.52 -26.77
N ASN A 569 -18.94 11.62 -25.46
CA ASN A 569 -19.87 12.32 -24.58
C ASN A 569 -19.93 13.81 -24.89
N SER A 570 -18.80 14.46 -25.20
CA SER A 570 -18.75 15.87 -25.57
C SER A 570 -19.56 16.15 -26.83
N ILE A 571 -19.48 15.26 -27.84
CA ILE A 571 -20.29 15.36 -29.05
C ILE A 571 -21.78 15.41 -28.72
N ARG A 572 -22.26 14.63 -27.74
CA ARG A 572 -23.68 14.61 -27.34
C ARG A 572 -24.17 15.92 -26.74
N TYR A 573 -23.27 16.74 -26.19
CA TYR A 573 -23.62 18.04 -25.59
C TYR A 573 -23.25 19.24 -26.46
N LEU A 574 -22.79 19.02 -27.71
CA LEU A 574 -22.62 20.11 -28.67
C LEU A 574 -23.92 20.87 -28.90
N MET A 575 -23.80 22.20 -29.05
CA MET A 575 -24.90 23.01 -29.53
C MET A 575 -25.16 22.71 -31.01
N ASP A 576 -26.41 22.88 -31.45
CA ASP A 576 -26.84 22.55 -32.81
C ASP A 576 -25.98 23.23 -33.91
N GLU A 577 -25.64 24.51 -33.72
CA GLU A 577 -24.80 25.27 -34.65
C GLU A 577 -23.37 24.73 -34.71
N GLU A 578 -22.79 24.39 -33.56
CA GLU A 578 -21.44 23.83 -33.44
C GLU A 578 -21.38 22.42 -34.05
N ALA A 579 -22.43 21.62 -33.88
CA ALA A 579 -22.54 20.29 -34.48
C ALA A 579 -22.60 20.37 -36.01
N ILE A 580 -23.33 21.34 -36.56
CA ILE A 580 -23.40 21.60 -38.02
C ILE A 580 -22.03 22.03 -38.56
N GLU A 581 -21.36 22.98 -37.90
CA GLU A 581 -20.05 23.48 -38.33
C GLU A 581 -18.98 22.38 -38.28
N LEU A 582 -18.94 21.63 -37.17
CA LEU A 582 -18.00 20.55 -36.97
C LEU A 582 -18.24 19.43 -37.98
N TYR A 583 -19.50 19.06 -38.24
CA TYR A 583 -19.83 18.08 -39.26
C TYR A 583 -19.30 18.48 -40.63
N LYS A 584 -19.58 19.71 -41.09
CA LYS A 584 -19.14 20.21 -42.40
C LYS A 584 -17.62 20.21 -42.57
N THR A 585 -16.90 20.43 -41.47
CA THR A 585 -15.44 20.41 -41.45
C THR A 585 -14.91 18.99 -41.49
N LEU A 586 -15.41 18.11 -40.62
CA LEU A 586 -14.89 16.75 -40.46
C LEU A 586 -15.31 15.81 -41.59
N SER A 587 -16.50 15.99 -42.18
CA SER A 587 -17.00 15.14 -43.27
C SER A 587 -16.12 15.22 -44.53
N LYS A 588 -15.47 16.38 -44.73
CA LYS A 588 -14.57 16.68 -45.85
C LYS A 588 -13.08 16.47 -45.55
N SER A 589 -12.73 16.09 -44.33
CA SER A 589 -11.33 15.84 -43.94
C SER A 589 -10.76 14.64 -44.69
N ASP A 590 -9.45 14.60 -44.96
CA ASP A 590 -8.79 13.41 -45.51
C ASP A 590 -8.45 12.35 -44.43
N ASP A 591 -8.57 12.73 -43.16
CA ASP A 591 -8.36 11.84 -42.02
C ASP A 591 -9.57 10.92 -41.79
N THR A 592 -9.31 9.61 -41.71
CA THR A 592 -10.32 8.57 -41.51
C THR A 592 -11.03 8.70 -40.16
N PHE A 593 -10.29 9.07 -39.11
CA PHE A 593 -10.86 9.27 -37.77
C PHE A 593 -11.83 10.46 -37.76
N SER A 594 -11.47 11.56 -38.40
CA SER A 594 -12.33 12.73 -38.60
C SER A 594 -13.61 12.39 -39.34
N ARG A 595 -13.54 11.65 -40.46
CA ARG A 595 -14.71 11.21 -41.20
C ARG A 595 -15.62 10.29 -40.37
N LEU A 596 -15.06 9.34 -39.63
CA LEU A 596 -15.83 8.49 -38.71
C LEU A 596 -16.53 9.31 -37.62
N THR A 597 -15.83 10.30 -37.07
CA THR A 597 -16.40 11.21 -36.07
C THR A 597 -17.55 12.02 -36.65
N SER A 598 -17.45 12.46 -37.92
CA SER A 598 -18.55 13.15 -38.61
C SER A 598 -19.82 12.29 -38.71
N ILE A 599 -19.68 10.99 -38.99
CA ILE A 599 -20.81 10.05 -39.05
C ILE A 599 -21.43 9.86 -37.65
N TYR A 600 -20.60 9.80 -36.60
CA TYR A 600 -21.09 9.75 -35.22
C TYR A 600 -21.84 11.03 -34.82
N ILE A 601 -21.34 12.22 -35.20
CA ILE A 601 -22.05 13.49 -35.02
C ILE A 601 -23.42 13.44 -35.70
N ALA A 602 -23.50 12.94 -36.93
CA ALA A 602 -24.76 12.78 -37.65
C ALA A 602 -25.71 11.80 -36.94
N ASN A 603 -25.20 10.69 -36.39
CA ASN A 603 -26.01 9.73 -35.63
C ASN A 603 -26.66 10.37 -34.39
N VAL A 604 -25.88 11.16 -33.64
CA VAL A 604 -26.31 11.79 -32.37
C VAL A 604 -27.20 13.01 -32.62
N HIS A 605 -26.80 13.90 -33.54
CA HIS A 605 -27.47 15.18 -33.85
C HIS A 605 -28.27 15.11 -35.16
N PHE A 606 -28.89 13.96 -35.43
CA PHE A 606 -29.54 13.67 -36.71
C PHE A 606 -30.63 14.68 -37.09
N PHE A 607 -31.32 15.28 -36.12
CA PHE A 607 -32.35 16.29 -36.40
C PHE A 607 -31.80 17.54 -37.10
N LYS A 608 -30.55 17.92 -36.81
CA LYS A 608 -29.91 19.13 -37.35
C LYS A 608 -28.93 18.83 -38.47
N VAL A 609 -28.17 17.76 -38.31
CA VAL A 609 -27.09 17.38 -39.24
C VAL A 609 -27.55 16.33 -40.25
N GLY A 610 -28.65 15.63 -39.99
CA GLY A 610 -29.09 14.48 -40.80
C GLY A 610 -29.24 14.78 -42.28
N GLN A 611 -29.79 15.94 -42.67
CA GLN A 611 -29.89 16.29 -44.09
C GLN A 611 -28.51 16.45 -44.73
N LEU A 612 -27.58 17.16 -44.08
CA LEU A 612 -26.20 17.29 -44.55
C LEU A 612 -25.54 15.93 -44.67
N PHE A 613 -25.76 15.04 -43.69
CA PHE A 613 -25.26 13.67 -43.75
C PHE A 613 -25.80 12.88 -44.92
N ILE A 614 -27.09 12.99 -45.24
CA ILE A 614 -27.68 12.31 -46.40
C ILE A 614 -27.16 12.90 -47.71
N ASP A 615 -26.95 14.21 -47.78
CA ASP A 615 -26.38 14.86 -48.97
C ASP A 615 -24.92 14.42 -49.20
N ASP A 616 -24.17 14.30 -48.11
CA ASP A 616 -22.75 13.94 -48.09
C ASP A 616 -22.52 12.41 -48.14
N ILE A 617 -23.55 11.57 -47.90
CA ILE A 617 -23.37 10.12 -47.65
C ILE A 617 -22.60 9.40 -48.76
N GLN A 618 -22.73 9.86 -50.00
CA GLN A 618 -22.03 9.33 -51.17
C GLN A 618 -20.52 9.37 -51.04
N GLN A 619 -19.96 10.35 -50.31
CA GLN A 619 -18.51 10.48 -50.15
C GLN A 619 -17.89 9.37 -49.29
N PHE A 620 -18.70 8.66 -48.50
CA PHE A 620 -18.26 7.53 -47.67
C PHE A 620 -18.41 6.17 -48.38
N SER A 621 -18.76 6.16 -49.66
CA SER A 621 -19.07 4.94 -50.41
C SER A 621 -17.86 4.11 -50.82
N SER A 622 -16.66 4.69 -50.79
CA SER A 622 -15.43 4.08 -51.31
C SER A 622 -14.68 3.20 -50.30
N ASP A 623 -14.84 3.43 -48.99
CA ASP A 623 -14.12 2.70 -47.95
C ASP A 623 -15.08 2.00 -46.99
N ARG A 624 -14.85 0.71 -46.79
CA ARG A 624 -15.67 -0.15 -45.92
C ARG A 624 -15.58 0.24 -44.44
N ILE A 625 -14.54 0.96 -44.03
CA ILE A 625 -14.34 1.36 -42.63
C ILE A 625 -15.48 2.23 -42.09
N TYR A 626 -16.19 2.96 -42.95
CA TYR A 626 -17.32 3.81 -42.55
C TYR A 626 -18.62 3.03 -42.36
N PHE A 627 -18.71 1.79 -42.84
CA PHE A 627 -19.96 1.06 -42.95
C PHE A 627 -20.69 0.86 -41.62
N SER A 628 -19.97 0.45 -40.56
CA SER A 628 -20.61 0.16 -39.26
C SER A 628 -21.27 1.41 -38.66
N GLU A 629 -20.60 2.56 -38.76
CA GLU A 629 -21.14 3.82 -38.25
C GLU A 629 -22.28 4.36 -39.11
N ILE A 630 -22.21 4.21 -40.44
CA ILE A 630 -23.32 4.56 -41.35
C ILE A 630 -24.54 3.68 -41.04
N TYR A 631 -24.34 2.37 -40.90
CA TYR A 631 -25.38 1.42 -40.52
C TYR A 631 -26.03 1.84 -39.20
N SER A 632 -25.23 2.16 -38.17
CA SER A 632 -25.70 2.61 -36.86
C SER A 632 -26.51 3.91 -36.95
N ALA A 633 -25.98 4.91 -37.66
CA ALA A 633 -26.62 6.21 -37.87
C ALA A 633 -27.99 6.06 -38.56
N LEU A 634 -28.05 5.26 -39.63
CA LEU A 634 -29.29 5.00 -40.36
C LEU A 634 -30.27 4.16 -39.54
N LYS A 635 -29.82 3.09 -38.89
CA LYS A 635 -30.68 2.22 -38.07
C LYS A 635 -31.32 2.99 -36.91
N ASN A 636 -30.55 3.80 -36.18
CA ASN A 636 -31.04 4.54 -35.02
C ASN A 636 -32.03 5.66 -35.42
N ASN A 637 -31.89 6.20 -36.63
CA ASN A 637 -32.68 7.34 -37.10
C ASN A 637 -33.68 6.98 -38.21
N ILE A 638 -33.92 5.70 -38.46
CA ILE A 638 -34.68 5.24 -39.62
C ILE A 638 -36.12 5.77 -39.67
N GLN A 639 -36.75 5.91 -38.50
CA GLN A 639 -38.12 6.42 -38.36
C GLN A 639 -38.22 7.92 -38.65
N ARG A 640 -37.09 8.63 -38.74
CA ARG A 640 -37.01 10.08 -38.96
C ARG A 640 -36.77 10.44 -40.43
N LEU A 641 -36.54 9.45 -41.28
CA LEU A 641 -36.24 9.66 -42.70
C LEU A 641 -37.52 9.95 -43.50
N ASN A 642 -37.47 10.95 -44.38
CA ASN A 642 -38.52 11.20 -45.36
C ASN A 642 -38.26 10.46 -46.69
N SER A 643 -39.27 10.44 -47.57
CA SER A 643 -39.19 9.72 -48.85
C SER A 643 -38.05 10.17 -49.76
N GLN A 644 -37.72 11.47 -49.75
CA GLN A 644 -36.61 12.01 -50.56
C GLN A 644 -35.26 11.55 -50.01
N GLN A 645 -35.08 11.55 -48.69
CA GLN A 645 -33.88 11.04 -48.03
C GLN A 645 -33.70 9.53 -48.23
N ILE A 646 -34.79 8.76 -48.17
CA ILE A 646 -34.77 7.32 -48.47
C ILE A 646 -34.27 7.08 -49.90
N ASN A 647 -34.72 7.87 -50.88
CA ASN A 647 -34.24 7.75 -52.26
C ASN A 647 -32.74 8.08 -52.39
N SER A 648 -32.24 9.10 -51.67
CA SER A 648 -30.81 9.39 -51.63
C SER A 648 -29.99 8.26 -51.02
N ILE A 649 -30.50 7.60 -49.96
CA ILE A 649 -29.85 6.42 -49.35
C ILE A 649 -29.89 5.24 -50.32
N ILE A 650 -31.00 4.99 -51.02
CA ILE A 650 -31.07 3.94 -52.06
C ILE A 650 -30.06 4.20 -53.17
N SER A 651 -29.91 5.46 -53.61
CA SER A 651 -28.88 5.86 -54.57
C SER A 651 -27.48 5.55 -54.03
N PHE A 652 -27.22 5.86 -52.76
CA PHE A 652 -25.95 5.54 -52.09
C PHE A 652 -25.67 4.05 -52.04
N ILE A 653 -26.65 3.25 -51.59
CA ILE A 653 -26.57 1.79 -51.59
C ILE A 653 -26.25 1.29 -53.01
N ASN A 654 -26.90 1.81 -54.05
CA ASN A 654 -26.60 1.38 -55.42
C ASN A 654 -25.16 1.70 -55.84
N ASN A 655 -24.64 2.85 -55.42
CA ASN A 655 -23.30 3.32 -55.73
C ASN A 655 -22.19 2.70 -54.86
N LEU A 656 -22.51 2.05 -53.74
CA LEU A 656 -21.51 1.38 -52.89
C LEU A 656 -20.64 0.45 -53.74
N LYS A 657 -19.33 0.64 -53.64
CA LYS A 657 -18.30 -0.16 -54.30
C LYS A 657 -17.08 -0.22 -53.39
N TYR A 658 -16.84 -1.40 -52.84
CA TYR A 658 -15.63 -1.73 -52.08
C TYR A 658 -14.74 -2.66 -52.90
N ASP A 659 -13.47 -2.77 -52.51
CA ASP A 659 -12.46 -3.61 -53.18
C ASP A 659 -12.91 -5.06 -53.40
N ASN A 660 -13.76 -5.57 -52.51
CA ASN A 660 -14.38 -6.87 -52.65
C ASN A 660 -15.85 -6.73 -53.07
N LYS A 661 -16.17 -7.23 -54.27
CA LYS A 661 -17.52 -7.21 -54.86
C LYS A 661 -18.56 -7.91 -53.97
N TYR A 662 -18.18 -8.94 -53.19
CA TYR A 662 -19.12 -9.61 -52.28
C TYR A 662 -19.34 -8.81 -50.99
N ILE A 663 -18.29 -8.22 -50.40
CA ILE A 663 -18.45 -7.30 -49.26
C ILE A 663 -19.38 -6.14 -49.65
N THR A 664 -19.20 -5.63 -50.86
CA THR A 664 -20.11 -4.64 -51.47
C THR A 664 -21.55 -5.12 -51.49
N VAL A 665 -21.80 -6.34 -51.99
CA VAL A 665 -23.13 -6.94 -52.05
C VAL A 665 -23.73 -7.15 -50.65
N PHE A 666 -22.95 -7.58 -49.67
CA PHE A 666 -23.41 -7.77 -48.29
C PHE A 666 -23.80 -6.47 -47.62
N CYS A 667 -22.93 -5.46 -47.68
CA CYS A 667 -23.22 -4.14 -47.13
C CYS A 667 -24.48 -3.53 -47.77
N LYS A 668 -24.68 -3.73 -49.08
CA LYS A 668 -25.92 -3.32 -49.76
C LYS A 668 -27.13 -4.05 -49.19
N LEU A 669 -27.07 -5.37 -49.03
CA LEU A 669 -28.15 -6.18 -48.48
C LEU A 669 -28.55 -5.73 -47.07
N ASP A 670 -27.59 -5.52 -46.17
CA ASP A 670 -27.86 -5.09 -44.78
C ASP A 670 -28.57 -3.73 -44.72
N LEU A 671 -28.08 -2.75 -45.48
CA LEU A 671 -28.69 -1.43 -45.52
C LEU A 671 -30.09 -1.45 -46.15
N LEU A 672 -30.30 -2.28 -47.18
CA LEU A 672 -31.62 -2.47 -47.78
C LEU A 672 -32.60 -3.17 -46.82
N GLN A 673 -32.15 -4.14 -46.05
CA GLN A 673 -32.97 -4.81 -45.04
C GLN A 673 -33.38 -3.87 -43.91
N ILE A 674 -32.47 -2.99 -43.46
CA ILE A 674 -32.82 -1.91 -42.53
C ILE A 674 -33.93 -1.05 -43.13
N LEU A 675 -33.75 -0.53 -44.35
CA LEU A 675 -34.77 0.30 -45.02
C LEU A 675 -36.10 -0.43 -45.25
N GLN A 676 -36.07 -1.72 -45.55
CA GLN A 676 -37.26 -2.55 -45.71
C GLN A 676 -38.09 -2.60 -44.41
N SER A 677 -37.43 -2.65 -43.25
CA SER A 677 -38.10 -2.72 -41.95
C SER A 677 -38.91 -1.46 -41.60
N SER A 678 -38.61 -0.31 -42.22
CA SER A 678 -39.35 0.96 -42.03
C SER A 678 -40.29 1.33 -43.18
N CYS A 679 -40.00 0.88 -44.41
CA CYS A 679 -40.74 1.25 -45.61
C CYS A 679 -41.59 0.07 -46.09
N LEU A 680 -42.77 -0.12 -45.49
CA LEU A 680 -43.67 -1.27 -45.71
C LEU A 680 -44.15 -1.49 -47.17
N SER A 681 -43.89 -0.58 -48.11
CA SER A 681 -44.48 -0.64 -49.45
C SER A 681 -43.56 -0.21 -50.61
N ASN A 682 -42.24 -0.38 -50.50
CA ASN A 682 -41.34 -0.08 -51.63
C ASN A 682 -40.89 -1.37 -52.34
N ASN A 683 -41.65 -1.77 -53.36
CA ASN A 683 -41.39 -2.98 -54.17
C ASN A 683 -39.98 -3.01 -54.78
N ASP A 684 -39.38 -1.84 -55.03
CA ASP A 684 -38.04 -1.71 -55.59
C ASP A 684 -36.96 -2.21 -54.62
N ILE A 685 -37.13 -2.02 -53.31
CA ILE A 685 -36.19 -2.50 -52.29
C ILE A 685 -36.21 -4.04 -52.24
N LEU A 686 -37.40 -4.63 -52.23
CA LEU A 686 -37.57 -6.08 -52.18
C LEU A 686 -37.01 -6.74 -53.46
N SER A 687 -37.25 -6.14 -54.62
CA SER A 687 -36.68 -6.57 -55.89
C SER A 687 -35.14 -6.56 -55.86
N LYS A 688 -34.54 -5.48 -55.36
CA LYS A 688 -33.08 -5.36 -55.21
C LYS A 688 -32.48 -6.39 -54.24
N ILE A 689 -33.15 -6.63 -53.11
CA ILE A 689 -32.73 -7.65 -52.14
C ILE A 689 -32.71 -9.03 -52.81
N ASN A 690 -33.76 -9.36 -53.57
CA ASN A 690 -33.84 -10.63 -54.31
C ASN A 690 -32.76 -10.73 -55.39
N GLU A 691 -32.49 -9.67 -56.15
CA GLU A 691 -31.41 -9.60 -57.14
C GLU A 691 -30.03 -9.89 -56.52
N LEU A 692 -29.72 -9.24 -55.39
CA LEU A 692 -28.44 -9.41 -54.69
C LEU A 692 -28.32 -10.81 -54.05
N ASN A 693 -29.40 -11.36 -53.50
CA ASN A 693 -29.43 -12.73 -52.99
C ASN A 693 -29.21 -13.77 -54.12
N ASN A 694 -29.80 -13.55 -55.30
CA ASN A 694 -29.56 -14.38 -56.48
C ASN A 694 -28.12 -14.30 -56.96
N PHE A 695 -27.51 -13.10 -56.97
CA PHE A 695 -26.10 -12.92 -57.31
C PHE A 695 -25.16 -13.72 -56.38
N LEU A 696 -25.41 -13.74 -55.07
CA LEU A 696 -24.65 -14.53 -54.11
C LEU A 696 -24.80 -16.04 -54.36
N THR A 697 -26.01 -16.47 -54.71
CA THR A 697 -26.33 -17.88 -54.98
C THR A 697 -25.67 -18.38 -56.27
N MET A 698 -25.64 -17.57 -57.34
CA MET A 698 -25.06 -17.96 -58.64
C MET A 698 -23.54 -18.03 -58.68
N ASN A 699 -22.84 -17.25 -57.82
CA ASN A 699 -21.37 -17.21 -57.83
C ASN A 699 -20.70 -18.18 -56.84
N HIS A 700 -21.45 -19.16 -56.31
CA HIS A 700 -20.96 -20.16 -55.35
C HIS A 700 -20.19 -19.57 -54.15
N ALA A 701 -20.47 -18.32 -53.77
CA ALA A 701 -19.91 -17.72 -52.57
C ALA A 701 -20.53 -18.44 -51.37
N LYS A 702 -19.82 -19.42 -50.81
CA LYS A 702 -20.21 -20.05 -49.53
C LYS A 702 -20.01 -19.04 -48.42
N ILE A 703 -21.08 -18.75 -47.70
CA ILE A 703 -21.08 -17.87 -46.52
C ILE A 703 -21.27 -18.75 -45.30
N GLU A 704 -20.32 -18.75 -44.37
CA GLU A 704 -20.62 -19.12 -42.99
C GLU A 704 -21.36 -17.96 -42.31
N TYR A 705 -22.69 -18.02 -42.33
CA TYR A 705 -23.54 -17.01 -41.71
C TYR A 705 -23.47 -17.14 -40.19
N LYS A 706 -22.69 -16.29 -39.53
CA LYS A 706 -22.91 -15.98 -38.12
C LYS A 706 -23.58 -14.59 -38.03
N LYS A 707 -24.88 -14.58 -37.68
CA LYS A 707 -25.74 -13.39 -37.51
C LYS A 707 -24.97 -12.11 -37.15
N MET A 708 -25.11 -11.09 -38.00
CA MET A 708 -24.78 -9.71 -37.63
C MET A 708 -25.76 -9.22 -36.57
N VAL A 709 -25.28 -9.09 -35.34
CA VAL A 709 -26.00 -8.41 -34.26
C VAL A 709 -25.29 -7.08 -34.04
N PRO A 710 -25.99 -5.95 -34.20
CA PRO A 710 -25.42 -4.66 -33.82
C PRO A 710 -25.12 -4.70 -32.32
N LEU A 711 -23.83 -4.54 -31.98
CA LEU A 711 -23.23 -4.52 -30.63
C LEU A 711 -22.76 -5.86 -30.01
N ASP A 712 -22.72 -7.00 -30.71
CA ASP A 712 -22.06 -8.22 -30.18
C ASP A 712 -20.71 -8.49 -30.87
N ARG A 713 -19.63 -8.35 -30.10
CA ARG A 713 -18.21 -8.34 -30.49
C ARG A 713 -17.50 -9.70 -30.40
N SER A 714 -18.20 -10.81 -30.38
CA SER A 714 -17.56 -12.13 -30.28
C SER A 714 -17.09 -12.72 -31.63
N LYS A 715 -17.22 -11.98 -32.74
CA LYS A 715 -16.94 -12.49 -34.09
C LYS A 715 -16.23 -11.43 -34.92
N SER A 716 -14.92 -11.57 -35.06
CA SER A 716 -14.15 -10.85 -36.07
C SER A 716 -14.77 -11.08 -37.46
N PHE A 717 -14.78 -10.04 -38.30
CA PHE A 717 -15.11 -10.18 -39.72
C PHE A 717 -14.03 -11.01 -40.42
N PHE A 718 -14.24 -12.32 -40.50
CA PHE A 718 -13.60 -13.15 -41.51
C PHE A 718 -14.64 -13.44 -42.59
N ILE A 719 -14.66 -12.59 -43.63
CA ILE A 719 -15.23 -13.00 -44.91
C ILE A 719 -14.05 -13.57 -45.69
N SER A 720 -13.82 -14.88 -45.59
CA SER A 720 -12.94 -15.58 -46.51
C SER A 720 -13.64 -15.67 -47.87
N VAL A 721 -13.40 -14.68 -48.73
CA VAL A 721 -13.71 -14.83 -50.15
C VAL A 721 -12.48 -15.44 -50.82
N SER A 722 -12.51 -16.73 -51.11
CA SER A 722 -11.51 -17.39 -51.95
C SER A 722 -11.74 -17.02 -53.43
N TRP A 723 -10.73 -16.45 -54.11
CA TRP A 723 -10.73 -16.17 -55.56
C TRP A 723 -9.58 -16.95 -56.24
N GLU A 724 -9.82 -17.59 -57.39
CA GLU A 724 -8.78 -18.25 -58.22
C GLU A 724 -8.13 -17.25 -59.21
N ARG A 725 -6.79 -17.20 -59.32
CA ARG A 725 -6.07 -16.39 -60.36
C ARG A 725 -6.06 -17.12 -61.74
N ASP A 726 -5.68 -16.44 -62.82
CA ASP A 726 -5.58 -17.04 -64.18
C ASP A 726 -4.40 -18.02 -64.33
N GLU A 727 -3.24 -17.71 -63.74
CA GLU A 727 -2.10 -18.64 -63.66
C GLU A 727 -2.44 -19.87 -62.82
N ASP A 728 -3.18 -19.63 -61.74
CA ASP A 728 -3.79 -20.61 -60.86
C ASP A 728 -4.79 -21.50 -61.63
N SER A 729 -5.56 -20.93 -62.57
CA SER A 729 -6.48 -21.69 -63.43
C SER A 729 -5.76 -22.59 -64.43
N LYS A 730 -4.65 -22.13 -65.04
CA LYS A 730 -3.80 -22.96 -65.91
C LYS A 730 -3.13 -24.09 -65.13
N LEU A 731 -2.65 -23.78 -63.92
CA LEU A 731 -2.02 -24.75 -63.02
C LEU A 731 -3.04 -25.78 -62.53
N LYS A 732 -4.22 -25.34 -62.10
CA LYS A 732 -5.37 -26.17 -61.73
C LYS A 732 -5.75 -27.12 -62.86
N ASN A 733 -5.89 -26.62 -64.09
CA ASN A 733 -6.20 -27.46 -65.25
C ASN A 733 -5.10 -28.49 -65.54
N LYS A 734 -3.82 -28.12 -65.36
CA LYS A 734 -2.69 -29.04 -65.52
C LYS A 734 -2.70 -30.14 -64.46
N ILE A 735 -2.94 -29.82 -63.19
CA ILE A 735 -3.00 -30.80 -62.10
C ILE A 735 -4.27 -31.69 -62.24
N LEU A 736 -5.42 -31.09 -62.57
CA LEU A 736 -6.67 -31.80 -62.83
C LEU A 736 -6.66 -32.59 -64.14
N ALA A 737 -5.62 -32.53 -64.97
CA ALA A 737 -5.44 -33.45 -66.09
C ALA A 737 -4.67 -34.73 -65.69
N MET A 738 -3.87 -34.69 -64.62
CA MET A 738 -3.04 -35.82 -64.16
C MET A 738 -3.87 -36.95 -63.54
N ASN A 739 -3.41 -38.20 -63.65
CA ASN A 739 -3.94 -39.29 -62.81
C ASN A 739 -3.33 -39.24 -61.39
N LEU A 740 -3.85 -40.05 -60.47
CA LEU A 740 -3.43 -40.01 -59.05
C LEU A 740 -1.94 -40.35 -58.87
N ASP A 741 -1.42 -41.32 -59.63
CA ASP A 741 -0.03 -41.76 -59.49
C ASP A 741 0.96 -40.74 -60.09
N GLU A 742 0.57 -40.03 -61.16
CA GLU A 742 1.28 -38.87 -61.73
C GLU A 742 1.32 -37.70 -60.73
N PHE A 743 0.18 -37.38 -60.11
CA PHE A 743 0.09 -36.33 -59.10
C PHE A 743 0.98 -36.62 -57.89
N ILE A 744 0.94 -37.86 -57.37
CA ILE A 744 1.78 -38.29 -56.27
C ILE A 744 3.26 -38.27 -56.64
N SER A 745 3.63 -38.66 -57.87
CA SER A 745 5.02 -38.59 -58.33
C SER A 745 5.57 -37.16 -58.34
N HIS A 746 4.75 -36.17 -58.70
CA HIS A 746 5.10 -34.75 -58.60
C HIS A 746 5.29 -34.26 -57.17
N LEU A 747 4.58 -34.84 -56.19
CA LEU A 747 4.74 -34.51 -54.78
C LEU A 747 6.02 -35.12 -54.15
N LYS A 748 6.48 -36.26 -54.66
CA LYS A 748 7.67 -36.99 -54.15
C LYS A 748 9.01 -36.48 -54.72
N ALA A 749 9.00 -35.65 -55.77
CA ALA A 749 10.23 -35.20 -56.42
C ALA A 749 11.09 -34.29 -55.49
N ASN A 750 12.31 -34.73 -55.19
CA ASN A 750 13.28 -34.03 -54.33
C ASN A 750 14.25 -33.18 -55.18
N ASN A 751 14.24 -31.86 -54.96
CA ASN A 751 15.24 -30.87 -55.39
C ASN A 751 15.60 -30.82 -56.89
N SER A 752 14.78 -30.17 -57.71
CA SER A 752 15.27 -29.37 -58.85
C SER A 752 14.22 -28.32 -59.29
N THR A 753 14.72 -27.15 -59.69
CA THR A 753 14.06 -25.84 -59.68
C THR A 753 12.98 -25.57 -60.74
N GLU A 754 12.39 -26.58 -61.40
CA GLU A 754 11.39 -26.33 -62.46
C GLU A 754 10.14 -27.24 -62.48
N THR A 755 9.97 -28.20 -61.56
CA THR A 755 8.84 -29.17 -61.66
C THR A 755 8.09 -29.52 -60.37
N LYS A 756 8.30 -28.78 -59.26
CA LYS A 756 7.58 -29.01 -57.99
C LYS A 756 6.42 -28.01 -57.82
N PHE A 757 5.21 -28.51 -57.57
CA PHE A 757 4.10 -27.66 -57.10
C PHE A 757 4.36 -27.27 -55.65
N SER A 758 4.27 -25.99 -55.31
CA SER A 758 4.34 -25.60 -53.90
C SER A 758 3.06 -26.04 -53.19
N VAL A 759 3.18 -26.40 -51.91
CA VAL A 759 2.01 -26.72 -51.06
C VAL A 759 1.01 -25.56 -51.05
N TYR A 760 1.51 -24.32 -51.10
CA TYR A 760 0.69 -23.12 -51.24
C TYR A 760 -0.17 -23.12 -52.53
N GLN A 761 0.41 -23.48 -53.68
CA GLN A 761 -0.32 -23.56 -54.96
C GLN A 761 -1.37 -24.67 -54.95
N ILE A 762 -1.05 -25.83 -54.38
CA ILE A 762 -2.00 -26.96 -54.26
C ILE A 762 -3.15 -26.60 -53.33
N SER A 763 -2.86 -25.93 -52.21
CA SER A 763 -3.86 -25.53 -51.21
C SER A 763 -4.96 -24.66 -51.81
N ASN A 764 -4.64 -23.83 -52.81
CA ASN A 764 -5.61 -22.96 -53.50
C ASN A 764 -6.69 -23.74 -54.29
N PHE A 765 -6.42 -24.98 -54.72
CA PHE A 765 -7.37 -25.80 -55.49
C PHE A 765 -7.77 -27.08 -54.78
N PHE A 766 -7.59 -27.13 -53.46
CA PHE A 766 -7.78 -28.32 -52.66
C PHE A 766 -9.12 -29.01 -52.91
N ASP A 767 -10.21 -28.25 -52.96
CA ASP A 767 -11.56 -28.80 -53.15
C ASP A 767 -11.74 -29.51 -54.50
N ALA A 768 -11.15 -28.99 -55.57
CA ALA A 768 -11.19 -29.61 -56.89
C ALA A 768 -10.33 -30.88 -56.93
N LEU A 769 -9.17 -30.86 -56.27
CA LEU A 769 -8.29 -32.03 -56.14
C LEU A 769 -8.93 -33.13 -55.30
N ASN A 770 -9.53 -32.76 -54.17
CA ASN A 770 -10.25 -33.70 -53.32
C ASN A 770 -11.46 -34.29 -54.06
N SER A 771 -12.21 -33.49 -54.82
CA SER A 771 -13.33 -33.98 -55.64
C SER A 771 -12.87 -34.98 -56.72
N LYS A 772 -11.68 -34.78 -57.30
CA LYS A 772 -11.15 -35.66 -58.35
C LYS A 772 -10.51 -36.93 -57.79
N PHE A 773 -9.65 -36.79 -56.78
CA PHE A 773 -8.79 -37.87 -56.30
C PHE A 773 -9.29 -38.52 -55.01
N ASN A 774 -10.32 -37.96 -54.39
CA ASN A 774 -10.84 -38.39 -53.09
C ASN A 774 -9.71 -38.48 -52.05
N LEU A 775 -9.06 -37.33 -51.79
CA LEU A 775 -7.83 -37.24 -51.01
C LEU A 775 -8.02 -37.68 -49.55
N PHE A 776 -9.25 -37.66 -49.04
CA PHE A 776 -9.62 -38.16 -47.71
C PHE A 776 -10.18 -39.59 -47.72
N ASN A 777 -9.90 -40.38 -48.76
CA ASN A 777 -10.15 -41.81 -48.77
C ASN A 777 -8.91 -42.57 -48.28
N LYS A 778 -9.10 -43.50 -47.35
CA LYS A 778 -8.08 -44.42 -46.82
C LYS A 778 -7.21 -45.09 -47.91
N SER A 779 -7.84 -45.64 -48.95
CA SER A 779 -7.11 -46.26 -50.07
C SER A 779 -6.29 -45.28 -50.91
N THR A 780 -6.65 -43.98 -50.90
CA THR A 780 -5.90 -42.91 -51.55
C THR A 780 -4.77 -42.42 -50.63
N LEU A 781 -5.05 -42.21 -49.34
CA LEU A 781 -4.07 -41.78 -48.33
C LEU A 781 -2.88 -42.74 -48.26
N SER A 782 -3.13 -44.05 -48.26
CA SER A 782 -2.05 -45.05 -48.22
C SER A 782 -1.02 -44.92 -49.37
N LYS A 783 -1.37 -44.27 -50.49
CA LYS A 783 -0.45 -44.03 -51.62
C LYS A 783 0.51 -42.84 -51.42
N PHE A 784 0.24 -41.96 -50.45
CA PHE A 784 1.07 -40.77 -50.16
C PHE A 784 2.34 -41.08 -49.34
N ASN A 785 2.67 -42.36 -49.11
CA ASN A 785 3.90 -42.74 -48.42
C ASN A 785 5.16 -42.16 -49.12
N GLY A 786 5.98 -41.39 -48.39
CA GLY A 786 7.17 -40.70 -48.90
C GLY A 786 6.91 -39.32 -49.51
N VAL A 787 5.74 -38.72 -49.29
CA VAL A 787 5.44 -37.32 -49.61
C VAL A 787 5.88 -36.41 -48.45
N SER A 788 6.26 -35.16 -48.75
CA SER A 788 6.74 -34.20 -47.74
C SER A 788 5.73 -33.91 -46.63
N ASN A 789 6.21 -33.80 -45.39
CA ASN A 789 5.39 -33.41 -44.23
C ASN A 789 4.56 -32.14 -44.50
N GLU A 790 5.11 -31.12 -45.17
CA GLU A 790 4.38 -29.88 -45.51
C GLU A 790 3.03 -30.12 -46.23
N PHE A 791 2.95 -31.13 -47.11
CA PHE A 791 1.72 -31.47 -47.82
C PHE A 791 0.77 -32.30 -46.94
N LEU A 792 1.31 -33.18 -46.09
CA LEU A 792 0.54 -33.95 -45.12
C LEU A 792 -0.06 -33.02 -44.05
N ASP A 793 0.68 -32.01 -43.61
CA ASP A 793 0.22 -30.97 -42.69
C ASP A 793 -0.88 -30.10 -43.34
N MET A 794 -0.75 -29.79 -44.64
CA MET A 794 -1.82 -29.13 -45.39
C MET A 794 -3.08 -30.01 -45.49
N LEU A 795 -2.95 -31.31 -45.75
CA LEU A 795 -4.08 -32.25 -45.77
C LEU A 795 -4.80 -32.29 -44.42
N GLU A 796 -4.05 -32.39 -43.33
CA GLU A 796 -4.59 -32.37 -41.97
C GLU A 796 -5.30 -31.03 -41.67
N SER A 797 -4.69 -29.89 -42.02
CA SER A 797 -5.32 -28.57 -41.87
C SER A 797 -6.61 -28.43 -42.68
N ARG A 798 -6.68 -29.03 -43.88
CA ARG A 798 -7.87 -29.01 -44.73
C ARG A 798 -8.95 -30.01 -44.29
N LEU A 799 -8.58 -31.05 -43.55
CA LEU A 799 -9.51 -32.04 -42.99
C LEU A 799 -10.45 -31.40 -41.94
N ILE A 800 -9.96 -30.42 -41.19
CA ILE A 800 -10.75 -29.62 -40.23
C ILE A 800 -11.99 -29.02 -40.91
N ASN A 801 -11.86 -28.55 -42.16
CA ASN A 801 -12.96 -27.92 -42.90
C ASN A 801 -13.89 -28.90 -43.61
N GLN A 802 -13.66 -30.22 -43.51
CA GLN A 802 -14.54 -31.22 -44.12
C GLN A 802 -15.76 -31.49 -43.24
N ASN A 803 -16.91 -31.69 -43.88
CA ASN A 803 -18.15 -32.05 -43.19
C ASN A 803 -18.18 -33.55 -42.88
N LEU A 804 -17.24 -33.99 -42.05
CA LEU A 804 -17.12 -35.34 -41.53
C LEU A 804 -17.43 -35.31 -40.03
N ASN A 805 -18.04 -36.37 -39.51
CA ASN A 805 -18.18 -36.51 -38.06
C ASN A 805 -16.79 -36.69 -37.42
N LEU A 806 -16.70 -36.41 -36.12
CA LEU A 806 -15.43 -36.42 -35.41
C LEU A 806 -14.71 -37.77 -35.50
N GLN A 807 -15.45 -38.87 -35.46
CA GLN A 807 -14.89 -40.23 -35.57
C GLN A 807 -14.22 -40.48 -36.92
N ALA A 808 -14.86 -40.08 -38.02
CA ALA A 808 -14.30 -40.21 -39.37
C ALA A 808 -13.08 -39.29 -39.56
N LYS A 809 -13.12 -38.06 -39.02
CA LYS A 809 -11.96 -37.17 -39.03
C LYS A 809 -10.79 -37.74 -38.26
N PHE A 810 -11.05 -38.26 -37.06
CA PHE A 810 -10.02 -38.85 -36.21
C PHE A 810 -9.31 -40.04 -36.86
N GLU A 811 -10.05 -40.94 -37.51
CA GLU A 811 -9.46 -42.07 -38.25
C GLU A 811 -8.59 -41.61 -39.45
N LEU A 812 -8.98 -40.53 -40.12
CA LEU A 812 -8.19 -39.96 -41.21
C LEU A 812 -6.95 -39.21 -40.72
N ILE A 813 -7.03 -38.53 -39.56
CA ILE A 813 -5.88 -37.91 -38.91
C ILE A 813 -4.85 -38.98 -38.51
N LYS A 814 -5.30 -40.08 -37.89
CA LYS A 814 -4.44 -41.23 -37.57
C LYS A 814 -3.68 -41.74 -38.78
N GLU A 815 -4.39 -41.83 -39.91
CA GLU A 815 -3.83 -42.31 -41.15
C GLU A 815 -2.83 -41.32 -41.76
N ILE A 816 -3.12 -40.01 -41.75
CA ILE A 816 -2.18 -38.96 -42.19
C ILE A 816 -0.93 -38.93 -41.31
N GLU A 817 -1.08 -38.98 -40.00
CA GLU A 817 0.04 -39.01 -39.05
C GLU A 817 0.94 -40.24 -39.25
N SER A 818 0.35 -41.41 -39.54
CA SER A 818 1.12 -42.62 -39.84
C SER A 818 2.00 -42.52 -41.09
N LEU A 819 1.72 -41.57 -41.98
CA LEU A 819 2.47 -41.33 -43.22
C LEU A 819 3.59 -40.29 -43.05
N LYS A 820 3.62 -39.55 -41.93
CA LYS A 820 4.64 -38.54 -41.66
C LYS A 820 5.94 -39.19 -41.19
N HIS A 821 7.06 -38.60 -41.61
CA HIS A 821 8.38 -39.03 -41.13
C HIS A 821 8.65 -38.64 -39.67
N GLN A 822 7.98 -37.58 -39.20
CA GLN A 822 7.96 -37.15 -37.81
C GLN A 822 6.49 -36.83 -37.48
N PRO A 823 5.87 -37.52 -36.51
CA PRO A 823 4.51 -37.21 -36.11
C PRO A 823 4.44 -35.80 -35.49
N ASN A 824 3.27 -35.19 -35.58
CA ASN A 824 3.00 -33.91 -34.96
C ASN A 824 3.16 -33.98 -33.43
N SER A 825 3.53 -32.85 -32.82
CA SER A 825 3.51 -32.72 -31.36
C SER A 825 2.11 -32.98 -30.79
N LYS A 826 2.03 -33.45 -29.53
CA LYS A 826 0.75 -33.65 -28.82
C LYS A 826 -0.11 -32.38 -28.87
N THR A 827 0.51 -31.22 -28.69
CA THR A 827 -0.13 -29.91 -28.70
C THR A 827 -0.73 -29.57 -30.07
N THR A 828 -0.02 -29.85 -31.16
CA THR A 828 -0.51 -29.59 -32.53
C THR A 828 -1.73 -30.44 -32.87
N LEU A 829 -1.70 -31.73 -32.51
CA LEU A 829 -2.78 -32.68 -32.77
C LEU A 829 -4.04 -32.38 -31.92
N LEU A 830 -3.86 -31.96 -30.67
CA LEU A 830 -4.97 -31.51 -29.82
C LEU A 830 -5.61 -30.23 -30.37
N ASN A 831 -4.81 -29.28 -30.85
CA ASN A 831 -5.33 -28.04 -31.43
C ASN A 831 -6.10 -28.29 -32.74
N SER A 832 -5.69 -29.25 -33.57
CA SER A 832 -6.41 -29.57 -34.82
C SER A 832 -7.77 -30.23 -34.54
N LEU A 833 -7.88 -31.03 -33.47
CA LEU A 833 -9.12 -31.69 -33.06
C LEU A 833 -10.02 -30.81 -32.18
N TYR A 834 -9.48 -29.82 -31.44
CA TYR A 834 -10.22 -29.04 -30.45
C TYR A 834 -11.47 -28.33 -31.00
N PHE A 835 -11.38 -27.75 -32.19
CA PHE A 835 -12.51 -27.04 -32.80
C PHE A 835 -13.65 -27.99 -33.19
N ASP A 836 -13.32 -29.18 -33.71
CA ASP A 836 -14.32 -30.18 -34.07
C ASP A 836 -14.98 -30.79 -32.83
N ILE A 837 -14.16 -31.08 -31.82
CA ILE A 837 -14.63 -31.58 -30.54
C ILE A 837 -15.58 -30.57 -29.86
N THR A 838 -15.25 -29.28 -29.83
CA THR A 838 -16.08 -28.27 -29.14
C THR A 838 -17.38 -27.92 -29.87
N ASN A 839 -17.48 -28.18 -31.18
CA ASN A 839 -18.68 -27.90 -31.96
C ASN A 839 -19.67 -29.07 -32.05
N GLU A 840 -19.24 -30.29 -31.73
CA GLU A 840 -20.10 -31.47 -31.80
C GLU A 840 -20.97 -31.56 -30.54
N LYS A 841 -22.30 -31.66 -30.72
CA LYS A 841 -23.26 -31.76 -29.61
C LYS A 841 -23.49 -33.23 -29.29
N ASN A 842 -23.51 -33.56 -28.00
CA ASN A 842 -23.73 -34.94 -27.52
C ASN A 842 -22.63 -35.93 -27.96
N LEU A 843 -21.36 -35.53 -27.81
CA LEU A 843 -20.21 -36.40 -28.04
C LEU A 843 -20.30 -37.72 -27.25
N ASP A 844 -19.88 -38.82 -27.89
CA ASP A 844 -19.70 -40.09 -27.21
C ASP A 844 -18.44 -40.04 -26.33
N ALA A 845 -18.59 -40.31 -25.03
CA ALA A 845 -17.48 -40.37 -24.08
C ALA A 845 -16.41 -41.39 -24.51
N LYS A 846 -16.81 -42.49 -25.17
CA LYS A 846 -15.87 -43.51 -25.66
C LYS A 846 -14.99 -42.97 -26.78
N LEU A 847 -15.54 -42.15 -27.68
CA LEU A 847 -14.77 -41.50 -28.74
C LEU A 847 -13.76 -40.50 -28.17
N VAL A 848 -14.13 -39.76 -27.11
CA VAL A 848 -13.19 -38.89 -26.39
C VAL A 848 -12.05 -39.70 -25.79
N GLU A 849 -12.35 -40.84 -25.14
CA GLU A 849 -11.31 -41.73 -24.63
C GLU A 849 -10.35 -42.20 -25.73
N ASP A 850 -10.87 -42.70 -26.84
CA ASP A 850 -10.08 -43.22 -27.95
C ASP A 850 -9.17 -42.14 -28.57
N ILE A 851 -9.64 -40.88 -28.64
CA ILE A 851 -8.85 -39.73 -29.08
C ILE A 851 -7.68 -39.46 -28.16
N PHE A 852 -7.93 -39.38 -26.86
CA PHE A 852 -6.89 -39.08 -25.88
C PHE A 852 -5.89 -40.23 -25.69
N GLU A 853 -6.32 -41.49 -25.80
CA GLU A 853 -5.40 -42.63 -25.77
C GLU A 853 -4.42 -42.57 -26.94
N TYR A 854 -4.90 -42.23 -28.14
CA TYR A 854 -4.05 -42.10 -29.32
C TYR A 854 -3.07 -40.92 -29.20
N VAL A 855 -3.54 -39.73 -28.80
CA VAL A 855 -2.68 -38.55 -28.60
C VAL A 855 -1.57 -38.84 -27.58
N ASN A 856 -1.88 -39.59 -26.51
CA ASN A 856 -0.90 -39.90 -25.48
C ASN A 856 0.17 -40.90 -25.87
N ALA A 857 -0.15 -41.79 -26.80
CA ALA A 857 0.79 -42.76 -27.34
C ALA A 857 1.87 -42.14 -28.25
N ILE A 858 1.76 -40.85 -28.59
CA ILE A 858 2.73 -40.12 -29.41
C ILE A 858 3.85 -39.60 -28.49
N ASP A 859 5.03 -40.22 -28.59
CA ASP A 859 6.20 -39.94 -27.73
C ASP A 859 7.12 -38.89 -28.38
N VAL A 860 7.11 -37.65 -27.88
CA VAL A 860 7.98 -36.55 -28.37
C VAL A 860 8.52 -35.75 -27.18
N ASN A 861 9.84 -35.63 -27.07
CA ASN A 861 10.53 -34.77 -26.12
C ASN A 861 10.27 -33.29 -26.48
N GLU A 862 9.46 -32.57 -25.70
CA GLU A 862 9.22 -31.13 -25.89
C GLU A 862 10.18 -30.29 -25.04
N GLU A 863 10.98 -29.42 -25.67
CA GLU A 863 11.59 -28.25 -25.02
C GLU A 863 10.62 -27.05 -25.13
N THR A 864 10.29 -26.44 -24.00
CA THR A 864 9.35 -25.31 -23.90
C THR A 864 9.97 -23.98 -24.38
N PRO A 865 9.30 -23.18 -25.24
CA PRO A 865 9.76 -21.83 -25.56
C PRO A 865 9.47 -20.82 -24.44
N THR A 866 10.40 -19.91 -24.19
CA THR A 866 10.32 -18.81 -23.22
C THR A 866 9.75 -17.51 -23.81
N ASP A 867 8.89 -16.89 -22.99
CA ASP A 867 8.50 -15.48 -22.88
C ASP A 867 7.39 -14.83 -23.76
N ASP A 868 6.56 -14.07 -23.02
CA ASP A 868 5.56 -13.06 -23.37
C ASP A 868 4.17 -13.46 -23.94
N TYR A 869 3.24 -13.83 -23.03
CA TYR A 869 1.90 -13.22 -22.88
C TYR A 869 1.12 -13.93 -21.75
N ILE A 870 0.87 -13.24 -20.63
CA ILE A 870 0.25 -13.80 -19.40
C ILE A 870 -1.22 -14.24 -19.59
N SER A 871 -1.88 -13.96 -20.71
CA SER A 871 -3.22 -14.53 -21.03
C SER A 871 -3.15 -15.91 -21.71
N THR A 872 -2.04 -16.23 -22.38
CA THR A 872 -1.86 -17.50 -23.12
C THR A 872 -1.17 -18.55 -22.25
N LEU A 873 -0.37 -18.11 -21.28
CA LEU A 873 0.29 -18.96 -20.26
C LEU A 873 -0.70 -19.74 -19.39
N ALA A 874 -1.91 -19.22 -19.16
CA ALA A 874 -2.95 -19.98 -18.46
C ALA A 874 -3.46 -21.13 -19.32
N CYS A 875 -3.81 -20.88 -20.58
CA CYS A 875 -4.27 -21.91 -21.52
C CYS A 875 -3.20 -22.99 -21.74
N ASN A 876 -1.94 -22.62 -22.00
CA ASN A 876 -0.89 -23.59 -22.30
C ASN A 876 -0.53 -24.50 -21.11
N ASN A 877 -0.65 -24.02 -19.87
CA ASN A 877 -0.53 -24.86 -18.67
C ASN A 877 -1.82 -25.65 -18.34
N LEU A 878 -2.99 -25.22 -18.82
CA LEU A 878 -4.27 -25.91 -18.64
C LEU A 878 -4.46 -27.08 -19.62
N PHE A 879 -3.80 -27.03 -20.79
CA PHE A 879 -3.85 -28.06 -21.83
C PHE A 879 -2.81 -29.18 -21.69
N SER A 880 -1.93 -29.12 -20.68
CA SER A 880 -0.91 -30.16 -20.44
C SER A 880 -1.41 -31.35 -19.61
N ASN A 881 -2.62 -31.27 -19.02
CA ASN A 881 -3.19 -32.33 -18.19
C ASN A 881 -4.45 -32.95 -18.80
N ASP A 882 -4.33 -34.18 -19.29
CA ASP A 882 -5.36 -34.88 -20.10
C ASP A 882 -6.73 -34.90 -19.45
N GLU A 883 -6.78 -35.01 -18.12
CA GLU A 883 -8.01 -35.19 -17.38
C GLU A 883 -8.81 -33.87 -17.19
N PHE A 884 -8.13 -32.72 -17.12
CA PHE A 884 -8.76 -31.39 -17.17
C PHE A 884 -9.56 -31.26 -18.48
N LEU A 885 -8.85 -31.51 -19.59
CA LEU A 885 -9.33 -31.21 -20.92
C LEU A 885 -10.50 -32.12 -21.30
N LYS A 886 -10.38 -33.42 -21.00
CA LYS A 886 -11.45 -34.41 -21.13
C LYS A 886 -12.75 -33.93 -20.48
N VAL A 887 -12.70 -33.57 -19.21
CA VAL A 887 -13.89 -33.17 -18.45
C VAL A 887 -14.45 -31.83 -18.94
N SER A 888 -13.60 -30.88 -19.32
CA SER A 888 -14.02 -29.58 -19.84
C SER A 888 -14.77 -29.69 -21.17
N ILE A 889 -14.23 -30.49 -22.09
CA ILE A 889 -14.86 -30.80 -23.38
C ILE A 889 -16.23 -31.43 -23.16
N LEU A 890 -16.30 -32.44 -22.28
CA LEU A 890 -17.56 -33.15 -22.03
C LEU A 890 -18.62 -32.21 -21.43
N ILE A 891 -18.25 -31.28 -20.55
CA ILE A 891 -19.19 -30.29 -20.00
C ILE A 891 -19.67 -29.30 -21.08
N GLN A 892 -18.78 -28.79 -21.93
CA GLN A 892 -19.12 -27.77 -22.94
C GLN A 892 -19.97 -28.31 -24.10
N THR A 893 -19.80 -29.58 -24.45
CA THR A 893 -20.48 -30.25 -25.57
C THR A 893 -21.79 -30.92 -25.15
N CYS A 894 -22.04 -31.00 -23.84
CA CYS A 894 -23.26 -31.56 -23.26
C CYS A 894 -24.48 -30.65 -23.50
N SER A 895 -25.65 -31.27 -23.64
CA SER A 895 -26.93 -30.57 -23.68
C SER A 895 -27.72 -30.85 -22.40
N LYS A 896 -28.74 -30.04 -22.12
CA LYS A 896 -29.59 -30.26 -20.94
C LYS A 896 -30.30 -31.62 -20.93
N GLU A 897 -30.62 -32.14 -22.12
CA GLU A 897 -31.27 -33.44 -22.32
C GLU A 897 -30.28 -34.60 -22.12
N SER A 898 -29.03 -34.45 -22.56
CA SER A 898 -27.97 -35.47 -22.42
C SER A 898 -27.22 -35.42 -21.08
N PHE A 899 -27.39 -34.35 -20.31
CA PHE A 899 -26.76 -34.20 -18.99
C PHE A 899 -27.11 -35.33 -18.02
N ALA A 900 -28.29 -35.93 -18.13
CA ALA A 900 -28.71 -37.05 -17.28
C ALA A 900 -27.77 -38.26 -17.37
N ASN A 901 -27.26 -38.56 -18.57
CA ASN A 901 -26.32 -39.66 -18.78
C ASN A 901 -24.90 -39.28 -18.35
N PHE A 902 -24.49 -38.03 -18.64
CA PHE A 902 -23.15 -37.53 -18.32
C PHE A 902 -22.93 -37.30 -16.82
N LYS A 903 -24.01 -37.01 -16.08
CA LYS A 903 -24.03 -36.87 -14.63
C LYS A 903 -23.46 -38.10 -13.90
N ILE A 904 -23.64 -39.31 -14.44
CA ILE A 904 -23.08 -40.54 -13.87
C ILE A 904 -21.55 -40.50 -13.92
N SER A 905 -20.97 -40.11 -15.07
CA SER A 905 -19.53 -39.97 -15.25
C SER A 905 -18.94 -38.87 -14.36
N LEU A 906 -19.62 -37.72 -14.26
CA LEU A 906 -19.20 -36.64 -13.36
C LEU A 906 -19.20 -37.09 -11.89
N GLU A 907 -20.19 -37.86 -11.44
CA GLU A 907 -20.20 -38.43 -10.08
C GLU A 907 -19.05 -39.41 -9.88
N GLN A 908 -18.72 -40.26 -10.86
CA GLN A 908 -17.56 -41.16 -10.78
C GLN A 908 -16.25 -40.39 -10.62
N TYR A 909 -16.07 -39.28 -11.35
CA TYR A 909 -14.89 -38.42 -11.20
C TYR A 909 -14.83 -37.74 -9.82
N LEU A 910 -15.99 -37.31 -9.29
CA LEU A 910 -16.08 -36.73 -7.94
C LEU A 910 -15.82 -37.76 -6.84
N GLU A 911 -16.27 -39.01 -7.01
CA GLU A 911 -16.04 -40.13 -6.09
C GLU A 911 -14.59 -40.61 -6.12
N ALA A 912 -13.95 -40.59 -7.29
CA ALA A 912 -12.54 -40.95 -7.46
C ALA A 912 -11.55 -39.85 -7.00
N ASP A 913 -12.05 -38.71 -6.50
CA ASP A 913 -11.27 -37.58 -5.98
C ASP A 913 -10.19 -37.05 -6.95
N LYS A 914 -10.49 -37.06 -8.25
CA LYS A 914 -9.52 -36.63 -9.26
C LYS A 914 -9.39 -35.12 -9.28
N SER A 915 -8.23 -34.61 -8.86
CA SER A 915 -7.95 -33.17 -8.73
C SER A 915 -8.23 -32.40 -10.01
N ASP A 916 -7.90 -33.01 -11.15
CA ASP A 916 -8.05 -32.37 -12.44
C ASP A 916 -9.51 -32.31 -12.91
N ALA A 917 -10.22 -33.44 -12.87
CA ALA A 917 -11.65 -33.46 -13.19
C ALA A 917 -12.46 -32.47 -12.34
N LYS A 918 -12.22 -32.44 -11.02
CA LYS A 918 -12.90 -31.54 -10.08
C LYS A 918 -12.83 -30.10 -10.48
N ALA A 919 -11.75 -29.74 -11.11
CA ALA A 919 -11.44 -28.35 -11.21
C ALA A 919 -11.62 -27.85 -12.66
N ALA A 920 -11.71 -28.77 -13.63
CA ALA A 920 -12.43 -28.55 -14.89
C ALA A 920 -13.93 -28.30 -14.63
N MET A 921 -14.54 -29.06 -13.71
CA MET A 921 -15.92 -28.78 -13.26
C MET A 921 -16.04 -27.40 -12.61
N SER A 922 -15.05 -26.99 -11.83
CA SER A 922 -14.98 -25.64 -11.24
C SER A 922 -14.97 -24.56 -12.32
N ALA A 923 -14.12 -24.69 -13.36
CA ALA A 923 -14.02 -23.74 -14.47
C ALA A 923 -15.34 -23.56 -15.25
N HIS A 924 -16.17 -24.60 -15.33
CA HIS A 924 -17.43 -24.62 -16.09
C HIS A 924 -18.70 -24.68 -15.24
N ILE A 925 -18.62 -24.24 -13.98
CA ILE A 925 -19.73 -24.37 -13.02
C ILE A 925 -21.05 -23.71 -13.47
N GLN A 926 -21.01 -22.69 -14.34
CA GLN A 926 -22.22 -22.06 -14.91
C GLN A 926 -23.03 -23.02 -15.77
N TYR A 927 -22.36 -23.81 -16.61
CA TYR A 927 -23.01 -24.79 -17.47
C TYR A 927 -23.67 -25.88 -16.63
N LEU A 928 -22.94 -26.38 -15.61
CA LEU A 928 -23.47 -27.35 -14.66
C LEU A 928 -24.71 -26.81 -13.93
N TRP A 929 -24.66 -25.57 -13.45
CA TRP A 929 -25.79 -24.92 -12.79
C TRP A 929 -27.00 -24.73 -13.72
N PHE A 930 -26.76 -24.35 -14.98
CA PHE A 930 -27.79 -24.21 -16.01
C PHE A 930 -28.44 -25.54 -16.38
N PHE A 931 -27.65 -26.62 -16.45
CA PHE A 931 -28.14 -27.96 -16.76
C PHE A 931 -28.97 -28.54 -15.61
N ASP A 932 -28.43 -28.58 -14.40
CA ASP A 932 -29.12 -29.10 -13.21
C ASP A 932 -28.66 -28.37 -11.94
N LYS A 933 -29.41 -27.35 -11.55
CA LYS A 933 -29.19 -26.55 -10.34
C LYS A 933 -29.20 -27.39 -9.07
N LYS A 934 -30.13 -28.35 -8.95
CA LYS A 934 -30.29 -29.15 -7.73
C LYS A 934 -29.09 -30.08 -7.55
N TRP A 935 -28.63 -30.68 -8.64
CA TRP A 935 -27.42 -31.50 -8.61
C TRP A 935 -26.18 -30.67 -8.31
N THR A 936 -25.97 -29.58 -9.04
CA THR A 936 -24.76 -28.75 -8.90
C THR A 936 -24.64 -28.18 -7.49
N SER A 937 -25.73 -27.61 -6.95
CA SER A 937 -25.79 -27.11 -5.57
C SER A 937 -25.39 -28.20 -4.57
N GLY A 938 -25.91 -29.43 -4.73
CA GLY A 938 -25.58 -30.54 -3.84
C GLY A 938 -24.15 -31.07 -3.93
N ARG A 939 -23.28 -30.54 -4.81
CA ARG A 939 -21.92 -31.05 -5.04
C ARG A 939 -20.83 -29.99 -4.96
N LEU A 940 -21.17 -28.72 -4.69
CA LEU A 940 -20.18 -27.63 -4.62
C LEU A 940 -19.01 -27.97 -3.69
N LYS A 941 -19.25 -28.49 -2.47
CA LYS A 941 -18.17 -28.90 -1.56
C LYS A 941 -17.21 -29.94 -2.15
N LYS A 942 -17.72 -30.90 -2.92
CA LYS A 942 -16.90 -31.95 -3.56
C LYS A 942 -16.10 -31.40 -4.73
N ILE A 943 -16.68 -30.46 -5.48
CA ILE A 943 -16.02 -29.77 -6.60
C ILE A 943 -14.87 -28.89 -6.09
N PHE A 944 -15.03 -28.22 -4.94
CA PHE A 944 -14.05 -27.26 -4.38
C PHE A 944 -13.15 -27.82 -3.25
N SER A 945 -12.86 -29.14 -3.22
CA SER A 945 -12.25 -29.78 -2.03
C SER A 945 -10.71 -29.80 -1.93
N ASN A 946 -9.93 -29.54 -2.99
CA ASN A 946 -8.48 -29.84 -3.01
C ASN A 946 -7.59 -28.61 -2.75
N GLU A 947 -6.64 -28.74 -1.80
CA GLU A 947 -5.85 -27.64 -1.20
C GLU A 947 -4.45 -27.42 -1.84
N ILE A 948 -4.12 -28.00 -3.01
CA ILE A 948 -2.79 -27.86 -3.64
C ILE A 948 -2.89 -27.38 -5.11
N ASP A 949 -2.68 -26.06 -5.28
CA ASP A 949 -2.20 -25.26 -6.43
C ASP A 949 -2.63 -25.41 -7.90
N GLY A 950 -3.26 -26.48 -8.38
CA GLY A 950 -3.45 -26.59 -9.85
C GLY A 950 -4.54 -25.69 -10.45
N TYR A 951 -5.54 -25.37 -9.63
CA TYR A 951 -6.83 -24.84 -10.08
C TYR A 951 -7.38 -23.70 -9.24
N ASN A 952 -6.58 -23.20 -8.30
CA ASN A 952 -6.90 -22.17 -7.29
C ASN A 952 -7.50 -20.87 -7.85
N LEU A 953 -7.66 -20.82 -9.16
CA LEU A 953 -7.56 -19.70 -10.05
C LEU A 953 -8.32 -19.95 -11.34
N SER A 954 -8.58 -21.19 -11.79
CA SER A 954 -9.42 -21.47 -12.98
C SER A 954 -10.88 -21.17 -12.71
N PHE A 955 -11.22 -21.03 -11.43
CA PHE A 955 -12.36 -20.26 -10.95
C PHE A 955 -11.97 -19.29 -9.83
N HIS A 956 -10.96 -18.44 -10.02
CA HIS A 956 -11.23 -17.05 -9.64
C HIS A 956 -12.49 -16.58 -10.34
N ALA A 957 -12.96 -17.17 -11.43
CA ALA A 957 -12.46 -17.25 -12.82
C ALA A 957 -13.42 -18.13 -13.63
N PHE A 958 -14.66 -18.10 -13.23
CA PHE A 958 -15.42 -17.02 -13.79
C PHE A 958 -15.89 -16.10 -12.66
N SER A 959 -15.13 -15.05 -12.35
CA SER A 959 -15.26 -14.27 -11.12
C SER A 959 -16.63 -13.69 -10.88
N PHE A 960 -17.40 -14.48 -10.14
CA PHE A 960 -18.81 -14.37 -9.87
C PHE A 960 -19.78 -14.46 -11.04
N SER A 961 -19.37 -14.95 -12.21
CA SER A 961 -20.22 -15.54 -13.26
C SER A 961 -21.76 -15.35 -13.20
N LEU A 962 -22.39 -14.16 -13.19
CA LEU A 962 -21.99 -12.75 -13.23
C LEU A 962 -23.16 -12.02 -12.53
N LEU A 963 -23.08 -11.80 -11.21
CA LEU A 963 -23.91 -10.90 -10.38
C LEU A 963 -25.31 -10.47 -10.89
N TYR A 964 -26.21 -11.45 -11.12
CA TYR A 964 -27.68 -11.29 -11.06
C TYR A 964 -28.38 -12.44 -10.29
N GLU A 965 -27.80 -13.65 -10.16
CA GLU A 965 -28.41 -14.76 -9.38
C GLU A 965 -27.93 -14.81 -7.92
N VAL A 966 -28.71 -14.20 -7.04
CA VAL A 966 -28.54 -14.19 -5.58
C VAL A 966 -28.42 -15.62 -5.00
N ASN A 967 -29.20 -16.58 -5.53
CA ASN A 967 -29.27 -17.96 -5.03
C ASN A 967 -27.95 -18.75 -5.10
N PHE A 968 -27.12 -18.55 -6.14
CA PHE A 968 -25.84 -19.26 -6.25
C PHE A 968 -24.86 -18.79 -5.17
N VAL A 969 -24.87 -17.48 -4.88
CA VAL A 969 -24.02 -16.89 -3.84
C VAL A 969 -24.44 -17.36 -2.46
N HIS A 970 -25.76 -17.49 -2.20
CA HIS A 970 -26.28 -18.10 -0.97
C HIS A 970 -25.81 -19.55 -0.81
N ASP A 971 -25.80 -20.38 -1.86
CA ASP A 971 -25.37 -21.77 -1.76
C ASP A 971 -23.87 -21.92 -1.50
N LEU A 972 -23.03 -21.05 -2.11
CA LEU A 972 -21.60 -20.99 -1.79
C LEU A 972 -21.35 -20.57 -0.33
N PHE A 973 -22.17 -19.65 0.17
CA PHE A 973 -22.11 -19.16 1.55
C PHE A 973 -22.53 -20.26 2.55
N ASN A 974 -23.72 -20.83 2.38
CA ASN A 974 -24.28 -21.88 3.25
C ASN A 974 -23.40 -23.13 3.32
N GLN A 975 -22.58 -23.37 2.28
CA GLN A 975 -21.66 -24.49 2.24
C GLN A 975 -20.25 -24.15 2.74
N GLY A 976 -19.97 -22.94 3.22
CA GLY A 976 -18.67 -22.55 3.78
C GLY A 976 -17.53 -22.47 2.74
N ILE A 977 -17.87 -22.41 1.46
CA ILE A 977 -16.90 -22.40 0.35
C ILE A 977 -16.34 -20.98 0.17
N LEU A 978 -17.17 -19.97 0.46
CA LEU A 978 -16.82 -18.55 0.33
C LEU A 978 -15.60 -18.15 1.18
N GLU A 979 -15.48 -18.66 2.41
CA GLU A 979 -14.36 -18.37 3.31
C GLU A 979 -13.04 -18.94 2.75
N LYS A 980 -13.09 -20.15 2.19
CA LYS A 980 -11.91 -20.77 1.55
C LYS A 980 -11.47 -20.00 0.31
N LEU A 981 -12.42 -19.55 -0.52
CA LEU A 981 -12.13 -18.75 -1.71
C LEU A 981 -11.49 -17.40 -1.37
N LEU A 982 -12.04 -16.67 -0.39
CA LEU A 982 -11.53 -15.35 0.01
C LEU A 982 -10.12 -15.39 0.66
N ASN A 983 -9.72 -16.56 1.17
CA ASN A 983 -8.42 -16.77 1.81
C ASN A 983 -7.35 -17.40 0.88
N SER A 984 -7.67 -17.67 -0.39
CA SER A 984 -6.71 -18.26 -1.32
C SER A 984 -5.60 -17.27 -1.71
N ASN A 985 -4.38 -17.77 -1.95
CA ASN A 985 -3.20 -16.93 -2.25
C ASN A 985 -3.37 -16.04 -3.50
N GLY A 986 -4.22 -16.45 -4.45
CA GLY A 986 -4.53 -15.68 -5.66
C GLY A 986 -5.45 -14.48 -5.43
N PHE A 987 -6.18 -14.40 -4.30
CA PHE A 987 -7.21 -13.37 -4.03
C PHE A 987 -6.61 -12.04 -3.50
N LYS A 988 -5.30 -12.00 -3.20
CA LYS A 988 -4.63 -10.94 -2.43
C LYS A 988 -4.77 -9.51 -2.98
N SER A 989 -4.90 -9.29 -4.29
CA SER A 989 -4.95 -7.94 -4.88
C SER A 989 -6.36 -7.40 -5.15
N ILE A 990 -7.40 -8.25 -5.18
CA ILE A 990 -8.76 -7.89 -5.63
C ILE A 990 -9.87 -8.30 -4.63
N ALA A 991 -9.52 -8.98 -3.52
CA ALA A 991 -10.47 -9.46 -2.50
C ALA A 991 -11.48 -8.42 -2.02
N TRP A 992 -11.05 -7.17 -1.89
CA TRP A 992 -11.90 -6.07 -1.42
C TRP A 992 -13.05 -5.74 -2.37
N LYS A 993 -12.89 -5.89 -3.70
CA LYS A 993 -13.97 -5.63 -4.67
C LYS A 993 -15.09 -6.66 -4.55
N TYR A 994 -14.74 -7.92 -4.32
CA TYR A 994 -15.71 -9.01 -4.19
C TYR A 994 -16.41 -8.99 -2.83
N ALA A 995 -15.69 -8.66 -1.76
CA ALA A 995 -16.28 -8.43 -0.46
C ALA A 995 -17.33 -7.30 -0.49
N TYR A 996 -17.04 -6.19 -1.19
CA TYR A 996 -18.03 -5.12 -1.42
C TYR A 996 -19.29 -5.60 -2.18
N LEU A 997 -19.12 -6.42 -3.21
CA LEU A 997 -20.25 -6.92 -4.02
C LEU A 997 -21.10 -7.95 -3.26
N LEU A 998 -20.47 -8.83 -2.47
CA LEU A 998 -21.15 -9.72 -1.53
C LEU A 998 -21.97 -8.92 -0.53
N MET A 999 -21.36 -7.92 0.08
CA MET A 999 -22.04 -7.05 1.04
C MET A 999 -23.23 -6.33 0.42
N ARG A 1000 -23.11 -5.80 -0.81
CA ARG A 1000 -24.22 -5.18 -1.54
C ARG A 1000 -25.41 -6.11 -1.76
N ASN A 1001 -25.18 -7.39 -2.10
CA ASN A 1001 -26.26 -8.35 -2.35
C ASN A 1001 -26.94 -8.81 -1.07
N PHE A 1002 -26.16 -8.97 0.00
CA PHE A 1002 -26.67 -9.46 1.28
C PHE A 1002 -27.17 -8.33 2.19
N ILE A 1003 -26.96 -7.05 1.84
CA ILE A 1003 -27.19 -5.91 2.74
C ILE A 1003 -28.61 -5.85 3.33
N TYR A 1004 -29.61 -6.34 2.58
CA TYR A 1004 -31.00 -6.39 3.03
C TYR A 1004 -31.42 -7.77 3.57
N SER A 1005 -30.59 -8.80 3.44
CA SER A 1005 -30.81 -10.15 3.99
C SER A 1005 -30.51 -10.20 5.48
N ASN A 1006 -30.94 -11.26 6.18
CA ASN A 1006 -30.53 -11.51 7.57
C ASN A 1006 -29.12 -12.13 7.66
N GLU A 1007 -28.63 -12.66 6.55
CA GLU A 1007 -27.36 -13.37 6.42
C GLU A 1007 -26.16 -12.42 6.26
N ILE A 1008 -26.39 -11.11 6.16
CA ILE A 1008 -25.33 -10.09 6.10
C ILE A 1008 -24.38 -10.17 7.29
N ILE A 1009 -24.90 -10.55 8.46
CA ILE A 1009 -24.14 -10.74 9.70
C ILE A 1009 -23.10 -11.84 9.52
N ASP A 1010 -23.52 -12.97 8.94
CA ASP A 1010 -22.66 -14.12 8.76
C ASP A 1010 -21.65 -13.88 7.62
N VAL A 1011 -22.04 -13.12 6.59
CA VAL A 1011 -21.12 -12.65 5.53
C VAL A 1011 -20.06 -11.70 6.10
N ILE A 1012 -20.44 -10.76 6.96
CA ILE A 1012 -19.49 -9.87 7.65
C ILE A 1012 -18.54 -10.69 8.53
N ASN A 1013 -19.03 -11.70 9.24
CA ASN A 1013 -18.22 -12.62 10.04
C ASN A 1013 -17.16 -13.35 9.20
N VAL A 1014 -17.53 -13.84 8.02
CA VAL A 1014 -16.58 -14.48 7.10
C VAL A 1014 -15.53 -13.48 6.59
N ILE A 1015 -15.95 -12.28 6.16
CA ILE A 1015 -15.02 -11.23 5.68
C ILE A 1015 -14.06 -10.79 6.79
N ALA A 1016 -14.55 -10.67 8.02
CA ALA A 1016 -13.76 -10.30 9.20
C ALA A 1016 -12.64 -11.30 9.53
N ASN A 1017 -12.76 -12.56 9.11
CA ASN A 1017 -11.71 -13.58 9.30
C ASN A 1017 -10.66 -13.60 8.17
N THR A 1018 -10.83 -12.81 7.10
CA THR A 1018 -9.88 -12.77 5.98
C THR A 1018 -8.68 -11.87 6.28
N SER A 1019 -7.62 -11.91 5.48
CA SER A 1019 -6.43 -11.04 5.66
C SER A 1019 -6.61 -9.59 5.13
N PHE A 1020 -7.68 -9.30 4.37
CA PHE A 1020 -7.92 -7.99 3.69
C PHE A 1020 -9.19 -7.26 4.15
N TYR A 1021 -9.78 -7.69 5.26
CA TYR A 1021 -11.00 -7.14 5.88
C TYR A 1021 -11.03 -5.59 5.96
N HIS A 1022 -9.90 -4.91 6.19
CA HIS A 1022 -9.90 -3.45 6.36
C HIS A 1022 -10.45 -2.68 5.14
N ASN A 1023 -10.01 -3.01 3.93
CA ASN A 1023 -10.47 -2.34 2.70
C ASN A 1023 -11.94 -2.66 2.42
N SER A 1024 -12.34 -3.91 2.64
CA SER A 1024 -13.71 -4.40 2.43
C SER A 1024 -14.72 -3.73 3.36
N LEU A 1025 -14.38 -3.63 4.64
CA LEU A 1025 -15.24 -3.06 5.68
C LEU A 1025 -15.33 -1.54 5.58
N THR A 1026 -14.25 -0.86 5.19
CA THR A 1026 -14.26 0.58 4.92
C THR A 1026 -15.21 0.92 3.78
N LEU A 1027 -15.20 0.13 2.69
CA LEU A 1027 -16.11 0.32 1.57
C LEU A 1027 -17.58 0.03 1.91
N LEU A 1028 -17.87 -0.92 2.80
CA LEU A 1028 -19.22 -1.12 3.32
C LEU A 1028 -19.71 0.13 4.05
N ILE A 1029 -18.88 0.67 4.93
CA ILE A 1029 -19.22 1.88 5.69
C ILE A 1029 -19.51 3.02 4.73
N ASP A 1030 -18.67 3.21 3.71
CA ASP A 1030 -18.90 4.19 2.65
C ASP A 1030 -20.18 3.93 1.85
N TYR A 1031 -20.58 2.67 1.63
CA TYR A 1031 -21.83 2.34 0.98
C TYR A 1031 -23.05 2.64 1.86
N ILE A 1032 -22.99 2.31 3.15
CA ILE A 1032 -24.01 2.68 4.13
C ILE A 1032 -24.15 4.20 4.19
N ASN A 1033 -23.03 4.94 4.12
CA ASN A 1033 -23.01 6.41 4.04
C ASN A 1033 -23.78 6.94 2.83
N ARG A 1034 -23.61 6.30 1.68
CA ARG A 1034 -24.20 6.73 0.40
C ARG A 1034 -25.67 6.33 0.24
N THR A 1035 -26.11 5.23 0.84
CA THR A 1035 -27.47 4.67 0.61
C THR A 1035 -28.58 5.25 1.48
N LYS A 1036 -28.24 6.16 2.41
CA LYS A 1036 -29.14 6.75 3.43
C LYS A 1036 -29.68 5.69 4.41
N ARG A 1037 -29.55 6.03 5.69
CA ARG A 1037 -29.83 5.17 6.86
C ARG A 1037 -31.26 4.64 6.97
N GLU A 1038 -32.23 5.31 6.35
CA GLU A 1038 -33.67 5.02 6.45
C GLU A 1038 -34.07 3.61 5.97
N LYS A 1039 -33.22 2.89 5.25
CA LYS A 1039 -33.48 1.51 4.78
C LYS A 1039 -32.91 0.40 5.67
N PHE A 1040 -32.15 0.74 6.71
CA PHE A 1040 -31.59 -0.25 7.65
C PHE A 1040 -32.48 -0.39 8.88
N ASN A 1041 -32.93 -1.61 9.19
CA ASN A 1041 -33.60 -1.90 10.46
C ASN A 1041 -32.57 -1.84 11.61
N LYS A 1042 -32.92 -1.13 12.69
CA LYS A 1042 -32.12 -0.99 13.92
C LYS A 1042 -31.56 -2.33 14.42
N GLU A 1043 -32.36 -3.39 14.42
CA GLU A 1043 -31.94 -4.72 14.89
C GLU A 1043 -30.75 -5.29 14.08
N LYS A 1044 -30.69 -5.02 12.77
CA LYS A 1044 -29.57 -5.46 11.92
C LYS A 1044 -28.30 -4.65 12.19
N PHE A 1045 -28.48 -3.35 12.45
CA PHE A 1045 -27.40 -2.46 12.79
C PHE A 1045 -26.75 -2.86 14.13
N ASP A 1046 -27.58 -3.18 15.12
CA ASP A 1046 -27.13 -3.63 16.45
C ASP A 1046 -26.33 -4.95 16.35
N LYS A 1047 -26.83 -5.92 15.57
CA LYS A 1047 -26.11 -7.19 15.33
C LYS A 1047 -24.82 -7.02 14.54
N MET A 1048 -24.77 -6.08 13.58
CA MET A 1048 -23.52 -5.75 12.88
C MET A 1048 -22.48 -5.16 13.83
N LEU A 1049 -22.90 -4.25 14.72
CA LEU A 1049 -22.03 -3.70 15.76
C LEU A 1049 -21.52 -4.81 16.69
N GLU A 1050 -22.37 -5.75 17.10
CA GLU A 1050 -21.97 -6.90 17.92
C GLU A 1050 -20.85 -7.72 17.27
N VAL A 1051 -20.97 -8.02 15.97
CA VAL A 1051 -19.94 -8.74 15.20
C VAL A 1051 -18.62 -7.98 15.12
N PHE A 1052 -18.67 -6.69 14.75
CA PHE A 1052 -17.46 -5.87 14.63
C PHE A 1052 -16.71 -5.78 15.95
N MET A 1053 -17.43 -5.80 17.08
CA MET A 1053 -16.84 -5.68 18.40
C MET A 1053 -16.31 -7.02 18.93
N PHE A 1054 -17.05 -8.11 18.73
CA PHE A 1054 -16.58 -9.46 19.10
C PHE A 1054 -15.28 -9.82 18.37
N LYS A 1055 -15.17 -9.45 17.09
CA LYS A 1055 -13.97 -9.70 16.27
C LYS A 1055 -12.90 -8.62 16.45
N GLY A 1056 -13.29 -7.38 16.74
CA GLY A 1056 -12.39 -6.25 17.01
C GLY A 1056 -11.45 -6.48 18.20
N ASN A 1057 -11.90 -7.26 19.19
CA ASN A 1057 -11.08 -7.77 20.31
C ASN A 1057 -9.76 -8.44 19.89
N LYS A 1058 -9.72 -9.02 18.67
CA LYS A 1058 -8.54 -9.71 18.12
C LYS A 1058 -7.84 -8.91 17.01
N ASN A 1059 -8.41 -7.79 16.59
CA ASN A 1059 -7.95 -7.05 15.41
C ASN A 1059 -8.37 -5.56 15.42
N GLU A 1060 -7.38 -4.70 15.63
CA GLU A 1060 -7.54 -3.23 15.78
C GLU A 1060 -8.22 -2.55 14.57
N ASN A 1061 -8.01 -3.07 13.35
CA ASN A 1061 -8.61 -2.49 12.15
C ASN A 1061 -10.11 -2.83 12.00
N ILE A 1062 -10.58 -3.98 12.50
CA ILE A 1062 -12.03 -4.32 12.55
C ILE A 1062 -12.72 -3.42 13.58
N PHE A 1063 -12.02 -3.20 14.70
CA PHE A 1063 -12.44 -2.31 15.76
C PHE A 1063 -12.63 -0.86 15.25
N HIS A 1064 -11.73 -0.36 14.39
CA HIS A 1064 -11.89 0.95 13.74
C HIS A 1064 -13.15 1.06 12.87
N CYS A 1065 -13.50 0.00 12.14
CA CYS A 1065 -14.74 -0.03 11.36
C CYS A 1065 -15.99 0.04 12.26
N GLY A 1066 -15.97 -0.63 13.42
CA GLY A 1066 -17.06 -0.55 14.41
C GLY A 1066 -17.29 0.88 14.93
N ILE A 1067 -16.22 1.61 15.27
CA ILE A 1067 -16.31 3.03 15.69
C ILE A 1067 -16.92 3.91 14.60
N ASP A 1068 -16.55 3.68 13.35
CA ASP A 1068 -17.07 4.45 12.23
C ASP A 1068 -18.58 4.21 12.01
N LEU A 1069 -19.09 3.00 12.28
CA LEU A 1069 -20.53 2.70 12.26
C LEU A 1069 -21.29 3.48 13.36
N ILE A 1070 -20.76 3.59 14.57
CA ILE A 1070 -21.45 4.28 15.68
C ILE A 1070 -21.81 5.74 15.33
N LYS A 1071 -21.04 6.40 14.45
CA LYS A 1071 -21.31 7.77 13.97
C LYS A 1071 -22.68 7.96 13.32
N PHE A 1072 -23.29 6.88 12.83
CA PHE A 1072 -24.56 6.97 12.13
C PHE A 1072 -25.75 6.90 13.07
N LEU A 1073 -25.58 6.41 14.29
CA LEU A 1073 -26.63 6.35 15.31
C LEU A 1073 -27.11 7.76 15.68
N ASN A 1074 -28.42 7.94 15.80
CA ASN A 1074 -29.00 9.19 16.29
C ASN A 1074 -28.91 9.21 17.82
N ALA A 1075 -29.32 10.33 18.43
CA ALA A 1075 -29.23 10.51 19.87
C ALA A 1075 -29.93 9.39 20.67
N ASP A 1076 -31.13 9.01 20.26
CA ASP A 1076 -31.94 7.99 20.94
C ASP A 1076 -31.39 6.57 20.77
N GLU A 1077 -30.72 6.30 19.66
CA GLU A 1077 -30.13 4.99 19.40
C GLU A 1077 -28.76 4.83 20.04
N ILE A 1078 -27.95 5.90 20.08
CA ILE A 1078 -26.75 5.98 20.92
C ILE A 1078 -27.11 5.69 22.38
N ASN A 1079 -28.27 6.19 22.84
CA ASN A 1079 -28.74 5.94 24.20
C ASN A 1079 -29.08 4.47 24.46
N SER A 1080 -29.56 3.73 23.45
CA SER A 1080 -29.84 2.29 23.57
C SER A 1080 -28.61 1.39 23.48
N VAL A 1081 -27.43 1.95 23.18
CA VAL A 1081 -26.17 1.19 23.18
C VAL A 1081 -25.69 0.97 24.62
N ASP A 1082 -25.34 -0.27 24.95
CA ASP A 1082 -24.86 -0.71 26.26
C ASP A 1082 -23.65 0.14 26.74
N GLU A 1083 -23.64 0.52 28.01
CA GLU A 1083 -22.54 1.27 28.62
C GLU A 1083 -21.24 0.46 28.62
N ASN A 1084 -21.32 -0.85 28.87
CA ASN A 1084 -20.17 -1.75 28.82
C ASN A 1084 -19.56 -1.82 27.41
N PHE A 1085 -20.39 -1.69 26.38
CA PHE A 1085 -19.96 -1.64 24.98
C PHE A 1085 -19.15 -0.38 24.68
N ILE A 1086 -19.58 0.77 25.20
CA ILE A 1086 -18.87 2.04 25.02
C ILE A 1086 -17.55 2.02 25.82
N LEU A 1087 -17.52 1.46 27.03
CA LEU A 1087 -16.30 1.29 27.84
C LEU A 1087 -15.27 0.35 27.19
N PHE A 1088 -15.73 -0.76 26.66
CA PHE A 1088 -14.89 -1.67 25.88
C PHE A 1088 -14.26 -0.96 24.66
N THR A 1089 -14.98 -0.02 24.05
CA THR A 1089 -14.44 0.84 22.98
C THR A 1089 -13.36 1.80 23.52
N PHE A 1090 -13.50 2.33 24.73
CA PHE A 1090 -12.49 3.19 25.33
C PHE A 1090 -11.18 2.46 25.66
N SER A 1091 -11.26 1.22 26.15
CA SER A 1091 -10.07 0.47 26.57
C SER A 1091 -9.18 0.00 25.41
N HIS A 1092 -9.68 0.00 24.17
CA HIS A 1092 -8.97 -0.46 22.98
C HIS A 1092 -8.58 0.66 21.99
N SER A 1093 -8.98 1.91 22.22
CA SER A 1093 -8.64 3.04 21.34
C SER A 1093 -7.38 3.78 21.82
N ASN A 1094 -6.21 3.48 21.24
CA ASN A 1094 -4.92 4.13 21.58
C ASN A 1094 -4.66 5.46 20.84
N SER A 1095 -5.66 6.07 20.19
CA SER A 1095 -5.47 7.21 19.29
C SER A 1095 -6.28 8.44 19.69
N SER A 1096 -5.60 9.59 19.77
CA SER A 1096 -6.17 10.90 20.12
C SER A 1096 -7.27 11.38 19.16
N PHE A 1097 -7.31 10.86 17.93
CA PHE A 1097 -8.32 11.14 16.92
C PHE A 1097 -9.70 10.53 17.25
N TYR A 1098 -9.74 9.46 18.04
CA TYR A 1098 -11.00 8.78 18.39
C TYR A 1098 -11.69 9.39 19.61
N CYS A 1099 -10.94 10.00 20.53
CA CYS A 1099 -11.49 10.71 21.68
C CYS A 1099 -12.45 11.83 21.28
N GLU A 1100 -12.10 12.68 20.32
CA GLU A 1100 -12.97 13.79 19.89
C GLU A 1100 -14.33 13.28 19.39
N LYS A 1101 -14.35 12.14 18.68
CA LYS A 1101 -15.57 11.50 18.18
C LYS A 1101 -16.37 10.83 19.29
N LEU A 1102 -15.70 10.15 20.22
CA LEU A 1102 -16.32 9.57 21.43
C LEU A 1102 -16.88 10.65 22.38
N SER A 1103 -16.34 11.88 22.35
CA SER A 1103 -16.87 13.03 23.09
C SER A 1103 -18.29 13.41 22.71
N ASN A 1104 -18.64 13.27 21.43
CA ASN A 1104 -19.97 13.62 20.92
C ASN A 1104 -21.00 12.58 21.35
N ILE A 1105 -20.61 11.31 21.44
CA ILE A 1105 -21.43 10.20 21.97
C ILE A 1105 -21.78 10.47 23.45
N ILE A 1106 -20.80 10.90 24.24
CA ILE A 1106 -21.01 11.23 25.65
C ILE A 1106 -21.82 12.51 25.83
N LYS A 1107 -21.61 13.53 24.99
CA LYS A 1107 -22.45 14.74 24.99
C LYS A 1107 -23.92 14.39 24.78
N VAL A 1108 -24.20 13.41 23.93
CA VAL A 1108 -25.55 12.91 23.66
C VAL A 1108 -26.13 12.14 24.86
N LYS A 1109 -25.40 11.18 25.46
CA LYS A 1109 -25.89 10.44 26.64
C LYS A 1109 -26.06 11.35 27.88
N SER A 1110 -25.09 12.23 28.14
CA SER A 1110 -25.07 13.13 29.32
C SER A 1110 -26.14 14.22 29.31
N LEU A 1111 -26.64 14.65 28.15
CA LEU A 1111 -27.68 15.67 28.07
C LEU A 1111 -29.10 15.12 28.31
N ASN A 1112 -29.32 13.81 28.13
CA ASN A 1112 -30.68 13.25 28.08
C ASN A 1112 -30.99 12.18 29.15
N TYR A 1113 -30.02 11.47 29.74
CA TYR A 1113 -30.29 10.41 30.74
C TYR A 1113 -29.16 10.21 31.78
N HIS A 1114 -29.47 9.51 32.88
CA HIS A 1114 -28.52 9.13 33.94
C HIS A 1114 -27.48 8.12 33.39
N VAL A 1115 -26.20 8.45 33.51
CA VAL A 1115 -25.06 7.59 33.17
C VAL A 1115 -24.53 6.97 34.47
N SER A 1116 -24.09 5.70 34.45
CA SER A 1116 -23.58 5.07 35.68
C SER A 1116 -22.26 5.70 36.16
N ASP A 1117 -22.09 5.76 37.48
CA ASP A 1117 -20.90 6.28 38.14
C ASP A 1117 -19.63 5.47 37.76
N GLU A 1118 -19.78 4.17 37.51
CA GLU A 1118 -18.70 3.28 37.05
C GLU A 1118 -18.27 3.59 35.60
N PHE A 1119 -19.23 3.93 34.73
CA PHE A 1119 -18.95 4.39 33.37
C PHE A 1119 -18.17 5.71 33.36
N ILE A 1120 -18.61 6.69 34.15
CA ILE A 1120 -17.94 7.99 34.24
C ILE A 1120 -16.52 7.81 34.80
N LYS A 1121 -16.34 6.91 35.78
CA LYS A 1121 -15.03 6.57 36.34
C LYS A 1121 -14.08 5.97 35.32
N GLU A 1122 -14.46 4.91 34.62
CA GLU A 1122 -13.64 4.28 33.57
C GLU A 1122 -13.32 5.26 32.43
N PHE A 1123 -14.31 6.07 32.00
CA PHE A 1123 -14.11 7.09 30.98
C PHE A 1123 -13.09 8.16 31.38
N LEU A 1124 -13.16 8.67 32.61
CA LEU A 1124 -12.22 9.68 33.11
C LEU A 1124 -10.81 9.10 33.30
N VAL A 1125 -10.67 7.80 33.59
CA VAL A 1125 -9.39 7.10 33.63
C VAL A 1125 -8.77 6.96 32.23
N HIS A 1126 -9.60 6.70 31.21
CA HIS A 1126 -9.15 6.55 29.82
C HIS A 1126 -8.93 7.87 29.05
N LEU A 1127 -9.31 9.02 29.61
CA LEU A 1127 -8.99 10.36 29.08
C LEU A 1127 -7.50 10.75 29.15
N LYS A 1128 -6.64 9.84 29.64
CA LYS A 1128 -5.19 9.98 29.82
C LYS A 1128 -4.43 10.56 28.61
N ASP A 1129 -4.90 10.29 27.39
CA ASP A 1129 -4.19 10.64 26.15
C ASP A 1129 -4.88 11.73 25.30
N CYS A 1130 -5.90 12.41 25.84
CA CYS A 1130 -6.76 13.29 25.05
C CYS A 1130 -6.85 14.71 25.62
N PHE A 1131 -6.48 15.70 24.80
CA PHE A 1131 -6.54 17.13 25.12
C PHE A 1131 -8.00 17.63 25.12
N TYR A 1132 -8.65 17.63 26.28
CA TYR A 1132 -9.98 18.21 26.45
C TYR A 1132 -9.95 19.59 27.08
N ASN A 1133 -10.96 20.40 26.71
CA ASN A 1133 -11.31 21.66 27.34
C ASN A 1133 -11.71 21.41 28.81
N GLU A 1134 -11.05 22.10 29.76
CA GLU A 1134 -11.24 21.98 31.21
C GLU A 1134 -12.71 22.09 31.63
N ASP A 1135 -13.50 22.93 30.95
CA ASP A 1135 -14.91 23.15 31.27
C ASP A 1135 -15.77 21.90 31.03
N LYS A 1136 -15.42 21.06 30.05
CA LYS A 1136 -16.15 19.81 29.77
C LYS A 1136 -15.87 18.75 30.83
N ILE A 1137 -14.62 18.68 31.31
CA ILE A 1137 -14.23 17.74 32.37
C ILE A 1137 -14.91 18.13 33.68
N LYS A 1138 -14.95 19.42 34.02
CA LYS A 1138 -15.70 19.93 35.18
C LYS A 1138 -17.17 19.54 35.12
N ASN A 1139 -17.81 19.73 33.97
CA ASN A 1139 -19.22 19.37 33.79
C ASN A 1139 -19.47 17.87 34.00
N LEU A 1140 -18.64 17.00 33.41
CA LEU A 1140 -18.73 15.54 33.59
C LEU A 1140 -18.48 15.12 35.04
N PHE A 1141 -17.48 15.70 35.72
CA PHE A 1141 -17.22 15.41 37.13
C PHE A 1141 -18.36 15.85 38.05
N ASN A 1142 -19.00 16.99 37.75
CA ASN A 1142 -20.14 17.49 38.50
C ASN A 1142 -21.38 16.59 38.38
N MET A 1143 -21.50 15.82 37.29
CA MET A 1143 -22.60 14.88 37.10
C MET A 1143 -22.51 13.62 37.97
N ILE A 1144 -21.32 13.27 38.51
CA ILE A 1144 -21.17 12.14 39.43
C ILE A 1144 -21.89 12.48 40.74
N GLN A 1145 -22.91 11.72 41.10
CA GLN A 1145 -23.68 11.99 42.32
C GLN A 1145 -23.08 11.27 43.53
N ASP A 1146 -22.53 10.06 43.31
CA ASP A 1146 -21.91 9.29 44.37
C ASP A 1146 -20.56 9.90 44.82
N LYS A 1147 -20.44 10.08 46.13
CA LYS A 1147 -19.30 10.74 46.75
C LYS A 1147 -18.07 9.82 46.72
N ASP A 1148 -18.26 8.52 46.88
CA ASP A 1148 -17.18 7.54 46.86
C ASP A 1148 -16.60 7.41 45.44
N THR A 1149 -17.45 7.43 44.42
CA THR A 1149 -17.04 7.49 43.01
C THR A 1149 -16.30 8.79 42.70
N LYS A 1150 -16.79 9.96 43.16
CA LYS A 1150 -16.04 11.23 43.03
C LYS A 1150 -14.65 11.13 43.66
N THR A 1151 -14.54 10.53 44.85
CA THR A 1151 -13.27 10.34 45.54
C THR A 1151 -12.35 9.38 44.79
N ILE A 1152 -12.87 8.27 44.25
CA ILE A 1152 -12.10 7.31 43.45
C ILE A 1152 -11.61 7.98 42.16
N VAL A 1153 -12.46 8.77 41.49
CA VAL A 1153 -12.10 9.52 40.28
C VAL A 1153 -11.05 10.59 40.57
N LEU A 1154 -11.18 11.35 41.67
CA LEU A 1154 -10.16 12.29 42.11
C LEU A 1154 -8.83 11.58 42.43
N ASN A 1155 -8.87 10.43 43.09
CA ASN A 1155 -7.65 9.67 43.38
C ASN A 1155 -6.99 9.10 42.11
N ALA A 1156 -7.79 8.63 41.16
CA ALA A 1156 -7.30 8.14 39.87
C ALA A 1156 -6.71 9.28 39.02
N LEU A 1157 -7.42 10.42 38.90
CA LEU A 1157 -6.93 11.60 38.18
C LEU A 1157 -5.73 12.25 38.86
N GLY A 1158 -5.62 12.18 40.18
CA GLY A 1158 -4.50 12.72 40.94
C GLY A 1158 -3.18 12.01 40.66
N ASN A 1159 -3.24 10.72 40.34
CA ASN A 1159 -2.08 9.94 39.91
C ASN A 1159 -1.67 10.21 38.46
N ILE A 1160 -2.55 10.85 37.67
CA ILE A 1160 -2.40 10.98 36.20
C ILE A 1160 -2.14 12.44 35.78
N ASN A 1161 -2.86 13.43 36.34
CA ASN A 1161 -2.73 14.85 36.03
C ASN A 1161 -2.98 15.72 37.29
N PRO A 1162 -1.91 16.10 38.03
CA PRO A 1162 -2.03 16.86 39.29
C PRO A 1162 -2.69 18.24 39.14
N SER A 1163 -2.53 18.88 37.98
CA SER A 1163 -3.14 20.18 37.65
C SER A 1163 -4.67 20.07 37.55
N LEU A 1164 -5.17 19.04 36.85
CA LEU A 1164 -6.61 18.79 36.71
C LEU A 1164 -7.24 18.40 38.05
N LEU A 1165 -6.51 17.66 38.89
CA LEU A 1165 -6.93 17.33 40.27
C LEU A 1165 -7.16 18.59 41.10
N THR A 1166 -6.24 19.55 41.01
CA THR A 1166 -6.32 20.81 41.78
C THR A 1166 -7.54 21.61 41.35
N ILE A 1167 -7.88 21.59 40.06
CA ILE A 1167 -9.04 22.28 39.49
C ILE A 1167 -10.37 21.62 39.86
N LEU A 1168 -10.43 20.28 39.97
CA LEU A 1168 -11.66 19.55 40.34
C LEU A 1168 -11.88 19.45 41.86
N LYS A 1169 -10.85 19.69 42.67
CA LYS A 1169 -10.96 19.81 44.14
C LYS A 1169 -11.52 21.16 44.60
N VAL A 1170 -11.33 22.19 43.78
CA VAL A 1170 -11.96 23.52 43.92
C VAL A 1170 -13.37 23.44 43.38
#